data_AF-A0A496W617-F1
#
_entry.id   AF-A0A496W617-F1
#
_cell.length_a   1.000
_cell.length_b   1.000
_cell.length_c   1.000
_cell.angle_alpha   90.00
_cell.angle_beta   90.00
_cell.angle_gamma   90.00
#
_symmetry.space_group_name_H-M   'P 1'
#
loop_
_entity.id
_entity.type
_entity.pdbx_description
1 polymer ?
#
loop_
_entity_poly.entity_id
_entity_poly.type
_entity_poly.pdbx_seq_one_letter_code
_entity_poly.pdbx_strand_id
1 'polypeptide(L)'
;MMTEQEESQSQQDNEKQEDEKLVDNAEKEPEIPGEKESIDKSTAPQISVRPKVESDSIETISTIGSIYNSTIQIGQSTENSKDEPTFKDPTRSFPSKPAGLPAFNSAKEEIEAYFKELKNKRVLLVECFDENILRAATYELVNIAEEHYEKRLLAFEGRELEQTDLHLGILVNEKIGSGEKLIVVISLKSKRFLDSMFVEESLYAQSIKEQLEKNDIMLVCFANSSFLQENIVGEKGSNFHFPKWDIPFLPYLLKAHFKDEAKSVEEQILRQRNYGLWDENNSDREFYGLISGYLRNGIGQFKEEVEKRSRYTKGQNVQDFLFKEIRTVGPKELIQDDDLVKNTVLYVATFFPELSPRDFDYVISLLLNGKKTEVTVESSQVKTKKGRVIGTEYISTKKEEKDCIEIWEKDHDNIMAASHLQVIRSDSGSQIVDFSLPYLRGELKKYLEQKSLYINHFERIRESGLLFNFNVSQQIIENVINLAAEMAISDSSHYGGNWLMDIIIGLKQHLNIQLKIDPNVDPRDVNPDKVFELINQELKTREQEVRAIIIRLSKLIREMLNYTQLQEMVKNFLDNLIRKQDYATVLMIVLGIVKQLRFASQFDGMYWIKQLLDRGDQKAKNEVYNTLLEQAKKSGLRVYELLDTLKTWLPDRGLEHEKYSLSNEYALKLIIDYAMTAINNFKAVDYGVWPSKYPLFANLNDDNELAQIDLLVSWVFHPGMEYALKHLGEKTYHQLSNQLSQFKKALLEDNSIDNANNLKVIKDLKVFNIILADLVEMWFKMLHGFDTKNTHPEVLSISERLLQQVVLNSDRSQRTFFLRRWWLRQGLFTNEIRKISLAERAKRQRFINERKVILELHQKFKALAR
;
A
#
# COMPACT_ATOMS: atom_id res chain seq x y z
N MET A 1 -22.38 36.30 37.17
CA MET A 1 -21.95 35.48 38.32
C MET A 1 -20.56 34.97 37.93
N MET A 2 -19.47 35.54 38.49
CA MET A 2 -18.91 35.24 39.82
C MET A 2 -18.42 33.78 39.89
N THR A 3 -17.14 33.48 40.14
CA THR A 3 -15.90 34.30 40.36
C THR A 3 -14.72 33.56 39.70
N GLU A 4 -13.68 34.19 39.12
CA GLU A 4 -12.62 35.01 39.74
C GLU A 4 -11.81 34.30 40.85
N GLN A 5 -10.53 33.98 40.57
CA GLN A 5 -9.40 34.21 41.48
C GLN A 5 -8.05 34.02 40.76
N GLU A 6 -7.18 35.04 40.82
CA GLU A 6 -5.73 34.95 40.59
C GLU A 6 -4.99 35.07 41.96
N GLU A 7 -3.69 35.39 41.95
CA GLU A 7 -2.75 35.57 43.09
C GLU A 7 -2.01 34.31 43.59
N SER A 8 -0.74 34.35 44.06
CA SER A 8 0.36 35.35 43.91
C SER A 8 1.73 34.75 44.31
N GLN A 9 2.81 35.54 44.24
CA GLN A 9 4.23 35.14 44.37
C GLN A 9 4.78 35.12 45.82
N SER A 10 5.82 34.29 46.05
CA SER A 10 6.99 34.54 46.95
C SER A 10 8.02 33.41 46.72
N GLN A 11 9.32 33.69 46.45
CA GLN A 11 10.46 33.83 47.40
C GLN A 11 10.74 32.55 48.25
N GLN A 12 11.99 32.18 48.58
CA GLN A 12 13.21 32.98 48.74
C GLN A 12 14.52 32.18 48.46
N ASP A 13 15.66 32.89 48.53
CA ASP A 13 17.03 32.54 48.15
C ASP A 13 17.75 31.46 49.00
N ASN A 14 18.90 31.00 48.50
CA ASN A 14 20.07 30.79 49.36
C ASN A 14 21.39 30.85 48.55
N GLU A 15 22.32 31.70 48.99
CA GLU A 15 23.67 31.79 48.45
C GLU A 15 24.61 30.76 49.13
N LYS A 16 25.73 30.43 48.47
CA LYS A 16 27.06 30.61 49.09
C LYS A 16 28.21 30.46 48.10
N GLN A 17 29.12 31.42 48.14
CA GLN A 17 30.50 31.29 47.65
C GLN A 17 31.38 30.76 48.79
N GLU A 18 32.54 30.20 48.44
CA GLU A 18 33.75 30.31 49.25
C GLU A 18 34.97 30.40 48.30
N ASP A 19 36.04 31.02 48.76
CA ASP A 19 37.07 31.68 47.93
C ASP A 19 38.49 31.14 48.20
N GLU A 20 39.50 31.73 47.54
CA GLU A 20 40.95 31.62 47.86
C GLU A 20 41.72 30.33 47.42
N LYS A 21 43.02 30.34 47.05
CA LYS A 21 43.99 31.43 46.85
C LYS A 21 45.16 31.07 45.90
N LEU A 22 45.75 32.13 45.34
CA LEU A 22 47.08 32.36 44.74
C LEU A 22 48.25 31.40 45.07
N VAL A 23 49.22 31.28 44.13
CA VAL A 23 50.61 31.82 44.24
C VAL A 23 51.43 31.56 42.95
N ASP A 24 52.40 32.45 42.66
CA ASP A 24 53.27 32.47 41.47
C ASP A 24 54.37 31.39 41.42
N ASN A 25 54.99 31.21 40.23
CA ASN A 25 56.41 31.59 40.01
C ASN A 25 56.82 31.56 38.53
N ALA A 26 57.98 32.15 38.20
CA ALA A 26 58.43 32.45 36.83
C ALA A 26 59.87 32.00 36.53
N GLU A 27 60.29 32.22 35.28
CA GLU A 27 61.67 32.20 34.72
C GLU A 27 62.50 30.90 34.78
N LYS A 28 62.98 30.43 33.62
CA LYS A 28 64.36 30.71 33.16
C LYS A 28 64.71 30.16 31.77
N GLU A 29 65.50 30.92 31.02
CA GLU A 29 66.31 30.47 29.88
C GLU A 29 67.61 29.80 30.39
N PRO A 30 68.41 29.17 29.50
CA PRO A 30 69.63 29.90 29.09
C PRO A 30 70.04 29.72 27.61
N GLU A 31 70.99 30.57 27.19
CA GLU A 31 71.51 30.69 25.82
C GLU A 31 72.73 29.76 25.48
N ILE A 32 72.87 29.42 24.19
CA ILE A 32 74.05 29.67 23.28
C ILE A 32 75.47 29.52 23.91
N PRO A 33 76.44 28.71 23.39
CA PRO A 33 77.17 29.11 22.17
C PRO A 33 77.93 28.08 21.28
N GLY A 34 78.32 28.54 20.07
CA GLY A 34 79.55 28.16 19.34
C GLY A 34 79.46 27.00 18.33
N GLU A 35 80.21 26.92 17.22
CA GLU A 35 81.16 27.82 16.51
C GLU A 35 81.10 27.45 14.99
N LYS A 36 81.24 28.36 14.00
CA LYS A 36 82.48 28.84 13.32
C LYS A 36 83.45 27.71 12.88
N GLU A 37 84.13 27.72 11.72
CA GLU A 37 84.21 28.57 10.49
C GLU A 37 84.98 27.74 9.40
N SER A 38 85.30 28.10 8.13
CA SER A 38 85.14 29.26 7.21
C SER A 38 85.63 28.90 5.78
N ILE A 39 85.15 29.59 4.71
CA ILE A 39 85.89 29.92 3.43
C ILE A 39 86.16 28.72 2.45
N ASP A 40 86.19 28.81 1.09
CA ASP A 40 86.58 29.91 0.15
C ASP A 40 85.70 30.05 -1.15
N LYS A 41 86.20 30.79 -2.16
CA LYS A 41 85.46 31.52 -3.21
C LYS A 41 85.61 31.03 -4.67
N SER A 42 84.81 31.69 -5.54
CA SER A 42 84.95 31.82 -7.01
C SER A 42 84.34 30.68 -7.84
N THR A 43 83.69 30.89 -9.02
CA THR A 43 83.55 32.11 -9.86
C THR A 43 82.17 32.13 -10.55
N ALA A 44 81.62 33.30 -10.90
CA ALA A 44 80.42 33.43 -11.76
C ALA A 44 80.81 33.42 -13.26
N PRO A 45 79.89 33.10 -14.20
CA PRO A 45 78.90 34.09 -14.65
C PRO A 45 77.45 33.56 -14.84
N GLN A 46 76.54 34.44 -15.26
CA GLN A 46 75.09 34.25 -15.29
C GLN A 46 74.56 33.46 -16.50
N ILE A 47 73.58 32.56 -16.27
CA ILE A 47 72.50 32.22 -17.22
C ILE A 47 71.19 32.09 -16.42
N SER A 48 70.06 32.58 -16.97
CA SER A 48 68.78 32.64 -16.23
C SER A 48 68.15 31.26 -16.00
N VAL A 49 67.72 31.00 -14.77
CA VAL A 49 66.94 29.80 -14.40
C VAL A 49 65.53 30.22 -13.98
N ARG A 50 64.50 29.54 -14.52
CA ARG A 50 63.10 29.71 -14.10
C ARG A 50 62.91 29.11 -12.69
N PRO A 51 62.13 29.71 -11.78
CA PRO A 51 61.76 29.05 -10.54
C PRO A 51 61.04 27.72 -10.83
N LYS A 52 61.47 26.65 -10.14
CA LYS A 52 60.60 25.49 -9.92
C LYS A 52 59.49 25.93 -8.95
N VAL A 53 58.26 25.54 -9.22
CA VAL A 53 57.16 25.60 -8.23
C VAL A 53 57.12 24.27 -7.49
N GLU A 54 56.81 24.31 -6.19
CA GLU A 54 57.12 23.25 -5.22
C GLU A 54 56.41 21.91 -5.47
N SER A 55 57.16 20.84 -5.18
CA SER A 55 56.67 19.46 -5.01
C SER A 55 55.55 19.34 -3.98
N ASP A 56 55.62 20.15 -2.94
CA ASP A 56 54.96 19.93 -1.66
C ASP A 56 53.43 20.17 -1.80
N SER A 57 53.07 21.07 -2.71
CA SER A 57 51.70 21.31 -3.18
C SER A 57 51.02 20.07 -3.81
N ILE A 58 51.79 19.08 -4.27
CA ILE A 58 51.29 17.88 -4.95
C ILE A 58 50.92 16.79 -3.92
N GLU A 59 51.67 16.67 -2.82
CA GLU A 59 51.38 15.68 -1.77
C GLU A 59 50.13 16.07 -0.97
N THR A 60 49.93 17.36 -0.66
CA THR A 60 48.67 17.82 -0.03
C THR A 60 47.46 17.47 -0.90
N ILE A 61 47.56 17.63 -2.23
CA ILE A 61 46.50 17.28 -3.19
C ILE A 61 46.27 15.77 -3.26
N SER A 62 47.32 14.95 -3.11
CA SER A 62 47.22 13.50 -3.03
C SER A 62 46.42 13.05 -1.80
N THR A 63 46.77 13.58 -0.62
CA THR A 63 46.10 13.27 0.65
C THR A 63 44.66 13.81 0.70
N ILE A 64 44.41 15.01 0.18
CA ILE A 64 43.05 15.52 -0.08
C ILE A 64 42.23 14.54 -0.94
N GLY A 65 42.88 13.87 -1.90
CA GLY A 65 42.24 12.90 -2.78
C GLY A 65 41.76 11.61 -2.11
N SER A 66 42.36 11.17 -1.00
CA SER A 66 41.98 9.89 -0.37
C SER A 66 40.61 9.97 0.31
N ILE A 67 40.34 11.04 1.08
CA ILE A 67 39.01 11.30 1.69
C ILE A 67 37.95 11.61 0.62
N TYR A 68 38.35 12.14 -0.54
CA TYR A 68 37.43 12.33 -1.67
C TYR A 68 37.18 11.07 -2.50
N ASN A 69 38.00 10.03 -2.31
CA ASN A 69 37.78 8.69 -2.85
C ASN A 69 36.98 7.82 -1.86
N SER A 70 37.08 8.02 -0.54
CA SER A 70 36.18 7.34 0.40
C SER A 70 34.72 7.78 0.21
N THR A 71 34.45 9.04 -0.16
CA THR A 71 33.10 9.47 -0.58
C THR A 71 32.58 8.70 -1.79
N ILE A 72 33.46 8.30 -2.73
CA ILE A 72 33.09 7.45 -3.87
C ILE A 72 32.90 6.00 -3.41
N GLN A 73 33.79 5.48 -2.56
CA GLN A 73 33.72 4.09 -2.10
C GLN A 73 32.54 3.81 -1.17
N ILE A 74 32.01 4.79 -0.42
CA ILE A 74 30.76 4.60 0.33
C ILE A 74 29.56 4.40 -0.62
N GLY A 75 29.64 4.91 -1.86
CA GLY A 75 28.70 4.60 -2.95
C GLY A 75 29.07 3.35 -3.77
N GLN A 76 30.13 2.61 -3.43
CA GLN A 76 30.63 1.44 -4.19
C GLN A 76 31.14 0.28 -3.31
N SER A 77 30.86 0.27 -2.00
CA SER A 77 31.38 -0.74 -1.07
C SER A 77 30.41 -1.90 -0.88
N THR A 78 30.91 -3.11 -1.14
CA THR A 78 30.25 -4.41 -1.02
C THR A 78 29.08 -4.67 -1.96
N GLU A 79 29.39 -5.41 -3.04
CA GLU A 79 28.48 -6.43 -3.60
C GLU A 79 28.22 -7.52 -2.55
N ASN A 80 27.49 -7.20 -1.49
CA ASN A 80 26.76 -8.19 -0.72
C ASN A 80 25.39 -8.32 -1.38
N SER A 81 25.29 -9.21 -2.36
CA SER A 81 24.01 -9.62 -2.96
C SER A 81 23.18 -10.41 -1.93
N LYS A 82 22.65 -9.71 -0.93
CA LYS A 82 21.34 -10.06 -0.40
C LYS A 82 20.37 -9.73 -1.52
N ASP A 83 19.66 -10.73 -2.00
CA ASP A 83 18.78 -10.59 -3.15
C ASP A 83 17.78 -9.45 -2.91
N GLU A 84 17.97 -8.32 -3.61
CA GLU A 84 16.84 -7.41 -3.83
C GLU A 84 15.76 -8.25 -4.52
N PRO A 85 14.48 -8.18 -4.08
CA PRO A 85 13.42 -8.97 -4.66
C PRO A 85 13.19 -8.51 -6.10
N THR A 86 13.88 -9.18 -7.04
CA THR A 86 13.86 -8.88 -8.46
C THR A 86 12.41 -8.91 -8.92
N PHE A 87 11.94 -7.87 -9.61
CA PHE A 87 10.54 -7.78 -10.00
C PHE A 87 10.11 -9.05 -10.73
N LYS A 88 9.26 -9.83 -10.07
CA LYS A 88 8.70 -11.05 -10.62
C LYS A 88 7.36 -10.70 -11.23
N ASP A 89 7.27 -10.83 -12.55
CA ASP A 89 6.03 -10.64 -13.30
C ASP A 89 4.87 -11.45 -12.64
N PRO A 90 3.83 -10.77 -12.12
CA PRO A 90 2.70 -11.41 -11.44
C PRO A 90 1.63 -11.91 -12.43
N THR A 91 1.82 -11.71 -13.73
CA THR A 91 0.84 -12.09 -14.75
C THR A 91 1.13 -13.45 -15.35
N ARG A 92 0.08 -14.19 -15.70
CA ARG A 92 0.16 -15.47 -16.43
C ARG A 92 -0.28 -15.28 -17.89
N SER A 93 0.01 -16.21 -18.79
CA SER A 93 -0.54 -16.18 -20.15
C SER A 93 -2.07 -16.16 -20.11
N PHE A 94 -2.71 -15.40 -21.00
CA PHE A 94 -4.17 -15.33 -21.06
C PHE A 94 -4.73 -16.69 -21.51
N PRO A 95 -5.58 -17.36 -20.71
CA PRO A 95 -6.09 -18.70 -21.03
C PRO A 95 -7.09 -18.65 -22.18
N SER A 96 -7.22 -19.75 -22.93
CA SER A 96 -8.23 -19.88 -23.99
C SER A 96 -9.66 -19.77 -23.45
N LYS A 97 -10.61 -19.32 -24.29
CA LYS A 97 -12.01 -19.10 -23.91
C LYS A 97 -12.64 -20.42 -23.38
N PRO A 98 -13.12 -20.47 -22.13
CA PRO A 98 -13.78 -21.66 -21.59
C PRO A 98 -15.04 -22.00 -22.38
N ALA A 99 -15.21 -23.29 -22.73
CA ALA A 99 -16.31 -23.77 -23.56
C ALA A 99 -17.72 -23.61 -22.93
N GLY A 100 -17.81 -23.30 -21.64
CA GLY A 100 -19.06 -23.05 -20.93
C GLY A 100 -19.50 -21.58 -20.83
N LEU A 101 -18.73 -20.62 -21.37
CA LEU A 101 -19.14 -19.21 -21.38
C LEU A 101 -20.26 -18.94 -22.41
N PRO A 102 -21.19 -18.01 -22.13
CA PRO A 102 -22.26 -17.67 -23.06
C PRO A 102 -21.74 -17.07 -24.38
N ALA A 103 -22.56 -17.15 -25.42
CA ALA A 103 -22.30 -16.51 -26.70
C ALA A 103 -22.58 -15.00 -26.59
N PHE A 104 -21.51 -14.19 -26.48
CA PHE A 104 -21.61 -12.73 -26.41
C PHE A 104 -21.87 -12.12 -27.79
N ASN A 105 -23.09 -12.34 -28.29
CA ASN A 105 -23.55 -11.84 -29.59
C ASN A 105 -24.08 -10.40 -29.42
N SER A 106 -23.16 -9.47 -29.14
CA SER A 106 -23.36 -8.03 -29.33
C SER A 106 -23.23 -7.66 -30.83
N ALA A 107 -23.40 -6.39 -31.18
CA ALA A 107 -23.03 -5.95 -32.52
C ALA A 107 -21.50 -5.97 -32.66
N LYS A 108 -20.95 -6.57 -33.73
CA LYS A 108 -19.50 -6.60 -33.98
C LYS A 108 -18.88 -5.19 -33.97
N GLU A 109 -19.65 -4.23 -34.49
CA GLU A 109 -19.37 -2.80 -34.53
C GLU A 109 -19.18 -2.18 -33.12
N GLU A 110 -19.89 -2.67 -32.10
CA GLU A 110 -19.76 -2.22 -30.70
C GLU A 110 -18.41 -2.64 -30.12
N ILE A 111 -18.05 -3.92 -30.26
CA ILE A 111 -16.77 -4.44 -29.75
C ILE A 111 -15.59 -3.80 -30.51
N GLU A 112 -15.72 -3.56 -31.81
CA GLU A 112 -14.73 -2.84 -32.61
C GLU A 112 -14.59 -1.37 -32.18
N ALA A 113 -15.68 -0.71 -31.77
CA ALA A 113 -15.64 0.64 -31.22
C ALA A 113 -14.88 0.69 -29.88
N TYR A 114 -15.20 -0.21 -28.93
CA TYR A 114 -14.48 -0.27 -27.65
C TYR A 114 -13.03 -0.75 -27.80
N PHE A 115 -12.71 -1.61 -28.77
CA PHE A 115 -11.33 -1.98 -29.06
C PHE A 115 -10.53 -0.80 -29.67
N LYS A 116 -11.18 0.02 -30.50
CA LYS A 116 -10.60 1.27 -31.02
C LYS A 116 -10.40 2.30 -29.90
N GLU A 117 -11.31 2.38 -28.94
CA GLU A 117 -11.15 3.22 -27.75
C GLU A 117 -10.00 2.72 -26.86
N LEU A 118 -9.91 1.43 -26.58
CA LEU A 118 -8.80 0.81 -25.86
C LEU A 118 -7.44 1.12 -26.53
N LYS A 119 -7.34 1.02 -27.87
CA LYS A 119 -6.13 1.40 -28.62
C LYS A 119 -5.74 2.88 -28.45
N ASN A 120 -6.71 3.79 -28.28
CA ASN A 120 -6.46 5.22 -28.07
C ASN A 120 -6.17 5.56 -26.60
N LYS A 121 -6.93 4.97 -25.66
CA LYS A 121 -6.92 5.31 -24.23
C LYS A 121 -5.99 4.43 -23.39
N ARG A 122 -5.47 3.34 -23.97
CA ARG A 122 -4.57 2.32 -23.38
C ARG A 122 -5.12 1.58 -22.15
N VAL A 123 -6.22 2.04 -21.54
CA VAL A 123 -6.96 1.39 -20.46
C VAL A 123 -8.45 1.39 -20.82
N LEU A 124 -9.17 0.30 -20.53
CA LEU A 124 -10.64 0.24 -20.55
C LEU A 124 -11.13 -0.51 -19.31
N LEU A 125 -12.15 0.02 -18.64
CA LEU A 125 -12.93 -0.70 -17.63
C LEU A 125 -14.18 -1.31 -18.27
N VAL A 126 -14.39 -2.61 -18.08
CA VAL A 126 -15.60 -3.34 -18.50
C VAL A 126 -16.36 -3.77 -17.25
N GLU A 127 -17.67 -3.54 -17.21
CA GLU A 127 -18.53 -4.01 -16.12
C GLU A 127 -19.78 -4.74 -16.60
N CYS A 128 -20.27 -5.65 -15.76
CA CYS A 128 -21.59 -6.25 -15.84
C CYS A 128 -21.95 -6.81 -14.45
N PHE A 129 -23.23 -6.94 -14.14
CA PHE A 129 -23.67 -7.63 -12.92
C PHE A 129 -23.41 -9.15 -12.93
N ASP A 130 -23.24 -9.74 -14.12
CA ASP A 130 -23.04 -11.17 -14.31
C ASP A 130 -21.58 -11.50 -14.70
N GLU A 131 -20.91 -12.37 -13.92
CA GLU A 131 -19.50 -12.71 -14.19
C GLU A 131 -19.28 -13.47 -15.50
N ASN A 132 -20.25 -14.26 -15.98
CA ASN A 132 -20.09 -15.06 -17.19
C ASN A 132 -20.29 -14.22 -18.46
N ILE A 133 -21.24 -13.29 -18.45
CA ILE A 133 -21.42 -12.29 -19.53
C ILE A 133 -20.18 -11.38 -19.57
N LEU A 134 -19.74 -10.86 -18.42
CA LEU A 134 -18.55 -10.02 -18.30
C LEU A 134 -17.30 -10.70 -18.87
N ARG A 135 -17.05 -11.95 -18.49
CA ARG A 135 -15.93 -12.74 -19.01
C ARG A 135 -16.09 -13.01 -20.50
N ALA A 136 -17.28 -13.35 -20.98
CA ALA A 136 -17.52 -13.60 -22.40
C ALA A 136 -17.24 -12.35 -23.26
N ALA A 137 -17.70 -11.18 -22.84
CA ALA A 137 -17.41 -9.90 -23.50
C ALA A 137 -15.92 -9.55 -23.49
N THR A 138 -15.26 -9.75 -22.34
CA THR A 138 -13.80 -9.58 -22.19
C THR A 138 -13.03 -10.48 -23.16
N TYR A 139 -13.48 -11.73 -23.35
CA TYR A 139 -12.90 -12.63 -24.33
C TYR A 139 -13.05 -12.11 -25.77
N GLU A 140 -14.23 -11.67 -26.20
CA GLU A 140 -14.40 -11.17 -27.57
C GLU A 140 -13.58 -9.90 -27.85
N LEU A 141 -13.55 -8.96 -26.90
CA LEU A 141 -12.71 -7.75 -26.99
C LEU A 141 -11.23 -8.08 -27.19
N VAL A 142 -10.72 -9.06 -26.44
CA VAL A 142 -9.31 -9.51 -26.49
C VAL A 142 -9.05 -10.41 -27.71
N ASN A 143 -10.07 -11.06 -28.28
CA ASN A 143 -9.97 -11.85 -29.50
C ASN A 143 -9.87 -10.99 -30.78
N ILE A 144 -10.46 -9.79 -30.80
CA ILE A 144 -10.31 -8.83 -31.92
C ILE A 144 -8.86 -8.36 -32.10
N ALA A 145 -8.03 -8.42 -31.05
CA ALA A 145 -6.63 -8.04 -31.14
C ALA A 145 -5.79 -8.99 -32.01
N GLU A 146 -5.00 -8.38 -32.89
CA GLU A 146 -4.10 -9.02 -33.86
C GLU A 146 -3.17 -10.06 -33.20
N GLU A 147 -2.79 -11.11 -33.95
CA GLU A 147 -2.07 -12.28 -33.43
C GLU A 147 -0.69 -11.95 -32.80
N HIS A 148 -0.10 -10.80 -33.12
CA HIS A 148 1.22 -10.38 -32.62
C HIS A 148 1.19 -9.73 -31.23
N TYR A 149 0.01 -9.50 -30.62
CA TYR A 149 -0.07 -9.02 -29.23
C TYR A 149 0.11 -10.20 -28.26
N GLU A 150 1.04 -10.09 -27.31
CA GLU A 150 1.12 -11.04 -26.20
C GLU A 150 -0.03 -10.79 -25.22
N LYS A 151 -0.94 -11.77 -25.10
CA LYS A 151 -2.14 -11.69 -24.27
C LYS A 151 -1.85 -12.32 -22.91
N ARG A 152 -1.96 -11.53 -21.83
CA ARG A 152 -1.64 -11.91 -20.44
C ARG A 152 -2.81 -11.63 -19.50
N LEU A 153 -2.84 -12.30 -18.36
CA LEU A 153 -3.87 -12.22 -17.33
C LEU A 153 -3.23 -11.90 -15.97
N LEU A 154 -3.69 -10.82 -15.34
CA LEU A 154 -3.54 -10.55 -13.92
C LEU A 154 -4.86 -10.93 -13.23
N ALA A 155 -4.82 -11.92 -12.34
CA ALA A 155 -5.98 -12.34 -11.55
C ALA A 155 -5.57 -12.41 -10.09
N PHE A 156 -6.36 -11.83 -9.19
CA PHE A 156 -6.09 -11.92 -7.76
C PHE A 156 -6.70 -13.24 -7.25
N GLU A 157 -5.92 -14.31 -7.28
CA GLU A 157 -6.33 -15.65 -6.86
C GLU A 157 -5.41 -16.17 -5.74
N GLY A 158 -5.99 -16.76 -4.69
CA GLY A 158 -5.23 -17.28 -3.55
C GLY A 158 -4.29 -16.24 -2.93
N ARG A 159 -2.99 -16.56 -2.85
CA ARG A 159 -1.96 -15.67 -2.25
C ARG A 159 -1.78 -14.33 -2.98
N GLU A 160 -2.27 -14.19 -4.22
CA GLU A 160 -2.17 -12.95 -4.99
C GLU A 160 -3.22 -11.90 -4.55
N LEU A 161 -4.29 -12.31 -3.85
CA LEU A 161 -5.21 -11.39 -3.14
C LEU A 161 -4.54 -10.61 -2.01
N GLU A 162 -3.45 -11.14 -1.45
CA GLU A 162 -2.78 -10.61 -0.25
C GLU A 162 -1.51 -9.80 -0.59
N GLN A 163 -1.10 -9.75 -1.85
CA GLN A 163 0.12 -9.04 -2.26
C GLN A 163 -0.06 -7.51 -2.16
N THR A 164 0.62 -6.92 -1.18
CA THR A 164 0.58 -5.46 -0.93
C THR A 164 1.22 -4.62 -2.03
N ASP A 165 1.98 -5.21 -2.94
CA ASP A 165 2.74 -4.45 -3.92
C ASP A 165 2.00 -4.22 -5.25
N LEU A 166 1.01 -5.06 -5.60
CA LEU A 166 0.26 -4.91 -6.85
C LEU A 166 -0.59 -3.63 -6.86
N HIS A 167 -0.33 -2.78 -7.84
CA HIS A 167 -1.04 -1.52 -8.12
C HIS A 167 -0.75 -1.07 -9.57
N LEU A 168 -1.55 -0.14 -10.11
CA LEU A 168 -1.47 0.28 -11.52
C LEU A 168 -0.05 0.73 -11.92
N GLY A 169 0.66 1.45 -11.05
CA GLY A 169 2.02 1.94 -11.31
C GLY A 169 3.06 0.87 -11.62
N ILE A 170 2.90 -0.37 -11.13
CA ILE A 170 3.79 -1.49 -11.53
C ILE A 170 3.60 -1.85 -13.00
N LEU A 171 2.35 -1.85 -13.50
CA LEU A 171 2.05 -2.25 -14.89
C LEU A 171 2.59 -1.26 -15.93
N VAL A 172 3.06 -0.10 -15.47
CA VAL A 172 3.54 1.02 -16.27
C VAL A 172 5.07 1.17 -16.17
N ASN A 173 5.63 0.99 -14.96
CA ASN A 173 7.08 1.15 -14.71
C ASN A 173 7.91 -0.14 -14.91
N GLU A 174 7.33 -1.33 -14.68
CA GLU A 174 8.07 -2.59 -14.69
C GLU A 174 7.91 -3.36 -16.01
N LYS A 175 8.91 -4.19 -16.37
CA LYS A 175 8.77 -5.07 -17.54
C LYS A 175 7.86 -6.25 -17.22
N ILE A 176 6.68 -6.26 -17.84
CA ILE A 176 5.73 -7.38 -17.85
C ILE A 176 5.84 -8.13 -19.19
N GLY A 177 5.69 -9.45 -19.14
CA GLY A 177 5.74 -10.30 -20.33
C GLY A 177 7.09 -10.34 -21.04
N SER A 178 7.05 -10.79 -22.30
CA SER A 178 8.24 -11.07 -23.11
C SER A 178 8.24 -10.37 -24.46
N GLY A 179 7.07 -10.24 -25.09
CA GLY A 179 6.86 -9.64 -26.40
C GLY A 179 6.88 -8.11 -26.40
N GLU A 180 6.82 -7.56 -27.62
CA GLU A 180 6.96 -6.12 -27.88
C GLU A 180 5.64 -5.33 -27.77
N LYS A 181 4.50 -6.03 -27.79
CA LYS A 181 3.16 -5.45 -27.61
C LYS A 181 2.32 -6.34 -26.72
N LEU A 182 1.59 -5.74 -25.78
CA LEU A 182 0.99 -6.46 -24.66
C LEU A 182 -0.48 -6.10 -24.46
N ILE A 183 -1.31 -7.10 -24.18
CA ILE A 183 -2.65 -6.92 -23.64
C ILE A 183 -2.71 -7.59 -22.29
N VAL A 184 -2.78 -6.81 -21.22
CA VAL A 184 -2.91 -7.31 -19.85
C VAL A 184 -4.37 -7.20 -19.46
N VAL A 185 -5.04 -8.34 -19.38
CA VAL A 185 -6.40 -8.46 -18.87
C VAL A 185 -6.34 -8.54 -17.34
N ILE A 186 -7.11 -7.73 -16.63
CA ILE A 186 -7.04 -7.58 -15.18
C ILE A 186 -8.41 -7.89 -14.57
N SER A 187 -8.50 -8.96 -13.80
CA SER A 187 -9.72 -9.28 -13.05
C SER A 187 -9.76 -8.45 -11.77
N LEU A 188 -10.59 -7.42 -11.73
CA LEU A 188 -10.72 -6.51 -10.59
C LEU A 188 -11.57 -7.13 -9.48
N LYS A 189 -11.03 -8.14 -8.79
CA LYS A 189 -11.53 -8.59 -7.48
C LYS A 189 -10.79 -7.93 -6.30
N SER A 190 -9.68 -7.24 -6.57
CA SER A 190 -8.91 -6.50 -5.56
C SER A 190 -9.29 -5.02 -5.55
N LYS A 191 -10.08 -4.60 -4.54
CA LYS A 191 -10.35 -3.18 -4.23
C LYS A 191 -9.05 -2.37 -4.05
N ARG A 192 -7.94 -3.01 -3.65
CA ARG A 192 -6.60 -2.37 -3.55
C ARG A 192 -6.09 -1.90 -4.92
N PHE A 193 -6.22 -2.75 -5.94
CA PHE A 193 -5.78 -2.41 -7.29
C PHE A 193 -6.72 -1.37 -7.91
N LEU A 194 -8.05 -1.56 -7.77
CA LEU A 194 -9.06 -0.59 -8.23
C LEU A 194 -8.81 0.80 -7.63
N ASP A 195 -8.59 0.91 -6.32
CA ASP A 195 -8.27 2.19 -5.66
C ASP A 195 -7.04 2.88 -6.31
N SER A 196 -6.03 2.11 -6.75
CA SER A 196 -4.85 2.66 -7.44
C SER A 196 -5.08 3.13 -8.88
N MET A 197 -6.29 2.96 -9.42
CA MET A 197 -6.74 3.51 -10.70
C MET A 197 -7.47 4.86 -10.54
N PHE A 198 -7.82 5.27 -9.31
CA PHE A 198 -8.30 6.63 -9.06
C PHE A 198 -7.12 7.58 -8.97
N VAL A 199 -7.24 8.73 -9.61
CA VAL A 199 -6.21 9.76 -9.65
C VAL A 199 -6.90 11.11 -9.63
N GLU A 200 -6.49 12.01 -8.73
CA GLU A 200 -7.18 13.28 -8.50
C GLU A 200 -6.88 14.32 -9.58
N GLU A 201 -5.75 14.19 -10.29
CA GLU A 201 -5.39 15.02 -11.43
C GLU A 201 -5.44 14.24 -12.76
N SER A 202 -6.12 14.83 -13.75
CA SER A 202 -6.23 14.28 -15.10
C SER A 202 -4.89 14.22 -15.85
N LEU A 203 -3.91 15.05 -15.48
CA LEU A 203 -2.57 15.04 -16.05
C LEU A 203 -1.82 13.73 -15.75
N TYR A 204 -1.97 13.18 -14.54
CA TYR A 204 -1.36 11.89 -14.19
C TYR A 204 -2.03 10.71 -14.91
N ALA A 205 -3.36 10.77 -15.14
CA ALA A 205 -4.05 9.77 -15.95
C ALA A 205 -3.57 9.80 -17.42
N GLN A 206 -3.27 11.00 -17.95
CA GLN A 206 -2.64 11.18 -19.26
C GLN A 206 -1.18 10.67 -19.27
N SER A 207 -0.38 10.93 -18.23
CA SER A 207 0.99 10.40 -18.12
C SER A 207 1.00 8.86 -18.04
N ILE A 208 0.07 8.25 -17.32
CA ILE A 208 -0.14 6.79 -17.31
C ILE A 208 -0.47 6.27 -18.71
N LYS A 209 -1.37 6.95 -19.45
CA LYS A 209 -1.67 6.60 -20.85
C LYS A 209 -0.39 6.66 -21.71
N GLU A 210 0.37 7.75 -21.63
CA GLU A 210 1.57 7.97 -22.45
C GLU A 210 2.68 6.96 -22.17
N GLN A 211 2.84 6.52 -20.92
CA GLN A 211 3.79 5.48 -20.55
C GLN A 211 3.33 4.08 -21.02
N LEU A 212 2.03 3.76 -20.93
CA LEU A 212 1.47 2.54 -21.54
C LEU A 212 1.58 2.56 -23.07
N GLU A 213 1.40 3.72 -23.70
CA GLU A 213 1.56 3.96 -25.14
C GLU A 213 3.02 3.76 -25.58
N LYS A 214 3.97 4.33 -24.85
CA LYS A 214 5.42 4.17 -25.05
C LYS A 214 5.92 2.72 -24.90
N ASN A 215 5.27 1.94 -24.05
CA ASN A 215 5.58 0.53 -23.82
C ASN A 215 4.71 -0.43 -24.67
N ASP A 216 3.84 0.11 -25.54
CA ASP A 216 2.84 -0.59 -26.37
C ASP A 216 1.97 -1.62 -25.60
N ILE A 217 1.59 -1.24 -24.37
CA ILE A 217 0.72 -1.99 -23.45
C ILE A 217 -0.73 -1.48 -23.58
N MET A 218 -1.70 -2.40 -23.52
CA MET A 218 -3.12 -2.11 -23.31
C MET A 218 -3.67 -2.88 -22.10
N LEU A 219 -4.46 -2.22 -21.26
CA LEU A 219 -5.03 -2.79 -20.03
C LEU A 219 -6.55 -2.96 -20.18
N VAL A 220 -7.04 -4.21 -20.05
CA VAL A 220 -8.47 -4.52 -20.05
C VAL A 220 -8.87 -4.91 -18.64
N CYS A 221 -9.38 -3.96 -17.88
CA CYS A 221 -9.86 -4.18 -16.51
C CYS A 221 -11.32 -4.66 -16.56
N PHE A 222 -11.67 -5.74 -15.86
CA PHE A 222 -13.06 -6.20 -15.76
C PHE A 222 -13.48 -6.43 -14.30
N ALA A 223 -14.66 -5.94 -13.91
CA ALA A 223 -15.21 -6.10 -12.56
C ALA A 223 -16.74 -6.25 -12.54
N ASN A 224 -17.28 -6.86 -11.48
CA ASN A 224 -18.73 -6.95 -11.29
C ASN A 224 -19.32 -5.56 -10.98
N SER A 225 -20.44 -5.18 -11.61
CA SER A 225 -21.08 -3.88 -11.38
C SER A 225 -21.48 -3.65 -9.91
N SER A 226 -21.84 -4.70 -9.16
CA SER A 226 -22.11 -4.60 -7.71
C SER A 226 -20.87 -4.16 -6.93
N PHE A 227 -19.72 -4.78 -7.23
CA PHE A 227 -18.43 -4.45 -6.63
C PHE A 227 -17.98 -3.05 -7.04
N LEU A 228 -18.32 -2.55 -8.23
CA LEU A 228 -18.02 -1.17 -8.61
C LEU A 228 -18.97 -0.18 -7.91
N GLN A 229 -20.26 -0.49 -7.78
CA GLN A 229 -21.20 0.36 -7.02
C GLN A 229 -20.79 0.48 -5.53
N GLU A 230 -20.34 -0.60 -4.89
CA GLU A 230 -19.84 -0.59 -3.50
C GLU A 230 -18.55 0.24 -3.31
N ASN A 231 -17.79 0.49 -4.37
CA ASN A 231 -16.42 1.02 -4.27
C ASN A 231 -16.16 2.33 -5.02
N ILE A 232 -17.06 2.75 -5.93
CA ILE A 232 -16.92 3.95 -6.79
C ILE A 232 -17.96 5.05 -6.46
N VAL A 233 -19.01 4.75 -5.68
CA VAL A 233 -20.06 5.72 -5.32
C VAL A 233 -19.51 6.92 -4.53
N GLY A 234 -20.09 8.10 -4.80
CA GLY A 234 -19.73 9.38 -4.17
C GLY A 234 -18.66 10.16 -4.95
N GLU A 235 -17.91 11.00 -4.24
CA GLU A 235 -16.86 11.88 -4.80
C GLU A 235 -15.72 11.12 -5.49
N LYS A 236 -15.59 9.80 -5.27
CA LYS A 236 -14.67 8.95 -6.03
C LYS A 236 -14.97 8.96 -7.54
N GLY A 237 -16.25 9.08 -7.93
CA GLY A 237 -16.68 8.95 -9.32
C GLY A 237 -16.10 9.99 -10.27
N SER A 238 -15.76 11.19 -9.80
CA SER A 238 -15.09 12.23 -10.62
C SER A 238 -13.63 11.92 -10.91
N ASN A 239 -12.98 11.11 -10.05
CA ASN A 239 -11.54 10.88 -10.05
C ASN A 239 -11.17 9.58 -10.80
N PHE A 240 -12.12 9.02 -11.57
CA PHE A 240 -11.90 7.91 -12.49
C PHE A 240 -11.89 8.42 -13.93
N HIS A 241 -10.69 8.50 -14.52
CA HIS A 241 -10.48 9.17 -15.82
C HIS A 241 -10.37 8.21 -17.02
N PHE A 242 -10.52 6.90 -16.80
CA PHE A 242 -10.43 5.88 -17.85
C PHE A 242 -11.82 5.59 -18.47
N PRO A 243 -11.90 5.22 -19.76
CA PRO A 243 -13.17 4.89 -20.40
C PRO A 243 -13.80 3.63 -19.80
N LYS A 244 -15.13 3.53 -19.93
CA LYS A 244 -15.95 2.52 -19.28
C LYS A 244 -16.97 1.93 -20.27
N TRP A 245 -17.00 0.61 -20.38
CA TRP A 245 -18.04 -0.17 -21.06
C TRP A 245 -18.95 -0.82 -20.01
N ASP A 246 -20.13 -0.25 -19.81
CA ASP A 246 -21.21 -0.88 -19.05
C ASP A 246 -21.99 -1.82 -19.97
N ILE A 247 -22.09 -3.10 -19.59
CA ILE A 247 -22.76 -4.14 -20.37
C ILE A 247 -24.11 -4.45 -19.71
N PRO A 248 -25.25 -4.13 -20.36
CA PRO A 248 -26.56 -4.45 -19.81
C PRO A 248 -26.72 -5.97 -19.69
N PHE A 249 -26.90 -6.48 -18.47
CA PHE A 249 -26.92 -7.92 -18.24
C PHE A 249 -28.13 -8.62 -18.90
N LEU A 250 -29.32 -7.99 -18.84
CA LEU A 250 -30.60 -8.63 -19.15
C LEU A 250 -30.68 -9.24 -20.57
N PRO A 251 -30.29 -8.55 -21.66
CA PRO A 251 -30.41 -9.10 -23.02
C PRO A 251 -29.51 -10.33 -23.24
N TYR A 252 -28.31 -10.35 -22.66
CA TYR A 252 -27.38 -11.47 -22.80
C TYR A 252 -27.75 -12.63 -21.87
N LEU A 253 -28.21 -12.34 -20.65
CA LEU A 253 -28.68 -13.33 -19.69
C LEU A 253 -29.92 -14.06 -20.24
N LEU A 254 -30.90 -13.33 -20.76
CA LEU A 254 -32.09 -13.93 -21.37
C LEU A 254 -31.73 -14.74 -22.62
N LYS A 255 -30.79 -14.29 -23.48
CA LYS A 255 -30.30 -15.08 -24.63
C LYS A 255 -29.59 -16.38 -24.24
N ALA A 256 -29.06 -16.50 -23.02
CA ALA A 256 -28.43 -17.73 -22.53
C ALA A 256 -29.46 -18.81 -22.12
N HIS A 257 -30.63 -18.39 -21.64
CA HIS A 257 -31.71 -19.29 -21.18
C HIS A 257 -32.85 -19.48 -22.20
N PHE A 258 -33.10 -18.47 -23.03
CA PHE A 258 -34.16 -18.43 -24.04
C PHE A 258 -33.54 -18.18 -25.41
N LYS A 259 -34.04 -18.86 -26.45
CA LYS A 259 -33.59 -18.66 -27.82
C LYS A 259 -34.35 -17.49 -28.46
N ASP A 260 -35.25 -17.80 -29.37
CA ASP A 260 -35.99 -16.80 -30.16
C ASP A 260 -36.97 -15.98 -29.30
N GLU A 261 -37.40 -16.51 -28.16
CA GLU A 261 -38.27 -15.83 -27.19
C GLU A 261 -37.58 -14.70 -26.40
N ALA A 262 -36.24 -14.68 -26.32
CA ALA A 262 -35.49 -13.85 -25.36
C ALA A 262 -35.89 -12.37 -25.41
N LYS A 263 -36.01 -11.79 -26.62
CA LYS A 263 -36.39 -10.38 -26.80
C LYS A 263 -37.84 -10.08 -26.35
N SER A 264 -38.76 -11.02 -26.54
CA SER A 264 -40.16 -10.86 -26.09
C SER A 264 -40.23 -10.81 -24.57
N VAL A 265 -39.48 -11.69 -23.91
CA VAL A 265 -39.35 -11.75 -22.45
C VAL A 265 -38.62 -10.51 -21.90
N GLU A 266 -37.58 -10.03 -22.58
CA GLU A 266 -36.86 -8.79 -22.27
C GLU A 266 -37.80 -7.58 -22.29
N GLU A 267 -38.55 -7.38 -23.38
CA GLU A 267 -39.52 -6.29 -23.50
C GLU A 267 -40.63 -6.38 -22.44
N GLN A 268 -41.08 -7.59 -22.08
CA GLN A 268 -42.09 -7.81 -21.04
C GLN A 268 -41.57 -7.44 -19.65
N ILE A 269 -40.36 -7.88 -19.30
CA ILE A 269 -39.73 -7.59 -18.00
C ILE A 269 -39.43 -6.09 -17.86
N LEU A 270 -38.89 -5.44 -18.90
CA LEU A 270 -38.62 -3.99 -18.86
C LEU A 270 -39.91 -3.17 -18.71
N ARG A 271 -41.01 -3.59 -19.34
CA ARG A 271 -42.34 -2.97 -19.13
C ARG A 271 -42.85 -3.17 -17.70
N GLN A 272 -42.61 -4.33 -17.08
CA GLN A 272 -42.94 -4.58 -15.68
C GLN A 272 -42.07 -3.78 -14.71
N ARG A 273 -40.77 -3.64 -15.00
CA ARG A 273 -39.83 -2.83 -14.21
C ARG A 273 -40.24 -1.36 -14.19
N ASN A 274 -40.69 -0.83 -15.33
CA ASN A 274 -41.28 0.51 -15.44
C ASN A 274 -42.60 0.70 -14.63
N TYR A 275 -43.17 -0.36 -14.04
CA TYR A 275 -44.27 -0.29 -13.08
C TYR A 275 -43.84 -0.56 -11.62
N GLY A 276 -42.54 -0.71 -11.33
CA GLY A 276 -42.02 -1.01 -9.98
C GLY A 276 -42.30 -2.45 -9.50
N LEU A 277 -42.47 -3.40 -10.41
CA LEU A 277 -42.85 -4.78 -10.08
C LEU A 277 -41.69 -5.74 -9.77
N TRP A 278 -40.44 -5.27 -9.88
CA TRP A 278 -39.24 -6.08 -9.63
C TRP A 278 -38.46 -5.54 -8.43
N ASP A 279 -37.75 -4.43 -8.62
CA ASP A 279 -36.81 -3.81 -7.70
C ASP A 279 -37.40 -2.61 -6.94
N GLU A 280 -36.92 -2.38 -5.70
CA GLU A 280 -37.23 -1.18 -4.94
C GLU A 280 -36.33 -0.02 -5.45
N ASN A 281 -36.91 1.17 -5.62
CA ASN A 281 -36.21 2.42 -6.02
C ASN A 281 -35.41 2.38 -7.35
N ASN A 282 -35.76 1.50 -8.30
CA ASN A 282 -35.03 1.27 -9.56
C ASN A 282 -33.57 0.78 -9.38
N SER A 283 -33.28 0.03 -8.30
CA SER A 283 -31.96 -0.55 -8.03
C SER A 283 -31.58 -1.68 -9.01
N ASP A 284 -30.64 -1.42 -9.93
CA ASP A 284 -30.12 -2.44 -10.87
C ASP A 284 -29.53 -3.68 -10.17
N ARG A 285 -28.98 -3.50 -8.96
CA ARG A 285 -28.47 -4.60 -8.13
C ARG A 285 -29.58 -5.52 -7.64
N GLU A 286 -30.68 -4.96 -7.16
CA GLU A 286 -31.86 -5.75 -6.76
C GLU A 286 -32.52 -6.40 -7.97
N PHE A 287 -32.64 -5.65 -9.08
CA PHE A 287 -33.20 -6.14 -10.33
C PHE A 287 -32.42 -7.35 -10.86
N TYR A 288 -31.08 -7.26 -10.90
CA TYR A 288 -30.23 -8.40 -11.22
C TYR A 288 -30.43 -9.55 -10.24
N GLY A 289 -30.35 -9.31 -8.92
CA GLY A 289 -30.43 -10.36 -7.91
C GLY A 289 -31.73 -11.15 -7.93
N LEU A 290 -32.87 -10.50 -8.21
CA LEU A 290 -34.14 -11.17 -8.42
C LEU A 290 -34.14 -11.98 -9.72
N ILE A 291 -33.79 -11.36 -10.85
CA ILE A 291 -33.80 -12.01 -12.17
C ILE A 291 -32.87 -13.23 -12.20
N SER A 292 -31.64 -13.10 -11.71
CA SER A 292 -30.67 -14.21 -11.62
C SER A 292 -31.12 -15.27 -10.63
N GLY A 293 -31.63 -14.89 -9.45
CA GLY A 293 -32.15 -15.83 -8.45
C GLY A 293 -33.27 -16.73 -9.01
N TYR A 294 -34.29 -16.15 -9.65
CA TYR A 294 -35.37 -16.95 -10.26
C TYR A 294 -34.88 -17.79 -11.45
N LEU A 295 -33.87 -17.33 -12.22
CA LEU A 295 -33.27 -18.14 -13.30
C LEU A 295 -32.41 -19.31 -12.77
N ARG A 296 -31.62 -19.09 -11.72
CA ARG A 296 -30.86 -20.14 -11.00
C ARG A 296 -31.80 -21.20 -10.40
N ASN A 297 -32.95 -20.77 -9.88
CA ASN A 297 -33.99 -21.66 -9.34
C ASN A 297 -34.75 -22.43 -10.45
N GLY A 298 -34.92 -21.84 -11.63
CA GLY A 298 -35.21 -22.59 -12.86
C GLY A 298 -36.07 -21.83 -13.88
N ILE A 299 -35.81 -22.07 -15.17
CA ILE A 299 -36.48 -21.41 -16.31
C ILE A 299 -38.03 -21.48 -16.23
N GLY A 300 -38.58 -22.60 -15.74
CA GLY A 300 -40.03 -22.75 -15.55
C GLY A 300 -40.59 -21.81 -14.47
N GLN A 301 -39.95 -21.78 -13.30
CA GLN A 301 -40.32 -20.88 -12.19
C GLN A 301 -40.15 -19.42 -12.61
N PHE A 302 -39.08 -19.08 -13.31
CA PHE A 302 -38.88 -17.74 -13.87
C PHE A 302 -40.03 -17.31 -14.79
N LYS A 303 -40.47 -18.18 -15.72
CA LYS A 303 -41.62 -17.89 -16.59
C LYS A 303 -42.91 -17.68 -15.81
N GLU A 304 -43.23 -18.57 -14.86
CA GLU A 304 -44.40 -18.43 -13.97
C GLU A 304 -44.37 -17.08 -13.21
N GLU A 305 -43.20 -16.64 -12.79
CA GLU A 305 -42.99 -15.44 -11.99
C GLU A 305 -43.10 -14.13 -12.80
N VAL A 306 -42.70 -14.17 -14.08
CA VAL A 306 -42.98 -13.12 -15.08
C VAL A 306 -44.47 -13.10 -15.45
N GLU A 307 -45.14 -14.26 -15.53
CA GLU A 307 -46.58 -14.36 -15.80
C GLU A 307 -47.42 -13.82 -14.63
N LYS A 308 -47.06 -14.11 -13.37
CA LYS A 308 -47.71 -13.50 -12.18
C LYS A 308 -47.66 -11.97 -12.24
N ARG A 309 -46.49 -11.37 -12.48
CA ARG A 309 -46.35 -9.91 -12.62
C ARG A 309 -47.13 -9.34 -13.80
N SER A 310 -47.43 -10.15 -14.82
CA SER A 310 -48.29 -9.74 -15.95
C SER A 310 -49.77 -9.63 -15.61
N ARG A 311 -50.19 -10.05 -14.40
CA ARG A 311 -51.55 -9.82 -13.87
C ARG A 311 -51.77 -8.40 -13.33
N TYR A 312 -50.70 -7.65 -13.07
CA TYR A 312 -50.80 -6.26 -12.63
C TYR A 312 -51.47 -5.39 -13.70
N THR A 313 -52.43 -4.56 -13.28
CA THR A 313 -53.12 -3.62 -14.15
C THR A 313 -52.81 -2.18 -13.76
N LYS A 314 -52.49 -1.37 -14.76
CA LYS A 314 -52.04 0.03 -14.59
C LYS A 314 -53.12 0.85 -13.86
N GLY A 315 -52.83 1.23 -12.61
CA GLY A 315 -53.75 1.94 -11.72
C GLY A 315 -54.04 1.21 -10.40
N GLN A 316 -53.66 -0.06 -10.28
CA GLN A 316 -53.57 -0.74 -8.98
C GLN A 316 -52.44 -0.16 -8.13
N ASN A 317 -52.54 -0.26 -6.80
CA ASN A 317 -51.41 0.01 -5.92
C ASN A 317 -50.37 -1.14 -6.06
N VAL A 318 -49.17 -0.78 -6.49
CA VAL A 318 -48.05 -1.70 -6.72
C VAL A 318 -47.70 -2.47 -5.45
N GLN A 319 -47.68 -1.83 -4.28
CA GLN A 319 -47.32 -2.48 -3.02
C GLN A 319 -48.40 -3.46 -2.53
N ASP A 320 -49.68 -3.11 -2.68
CA ASP A 320 -50.80 -4.03 -2.42
C ASP A 320 -50.76 -5.26 -3.33
N PHE A 321 -50.40 -5.08 -4.60
CA PHE A 321 -50.26 -6.18 -5.57
C PHE A 321 -49.06 -7.07 -5.23
N LEU A 322 -47.89 -6.46 -4.98
CA LEU A 322 -46.69 -7.20 -4.59
C LEU A 322 -46.93 -8.02 -3.32
N PHE A 323 -47.57 -7.47 -2.29
CA PHE A 323 -47.84 -8.19 -1.05
C PHE A 323 -48.82 -9.37 -1.23
N LYS A 324 -49.84 -9.25 -2.10
CA LYS A 324 -50.92 -10.23 -2.22
C LYS A 324 -50.68 -11.32 -3.27
N GLU A 325 -50.04 -10.99 -4.39
CA GLU A 325 -49.90 -11.90 -5.55
C GLU A 325 -48.46 -12.41 -5.75
N ILE A 326 -47.44 -11.78 -5.13
CA ILE A 326 -46.02 -12.05 -5.39
C ILE A 326 -45.26 -12.45 -4.11
N ARG A 327 -45.25 -11.60 -3.08
CA ARG A 327 -44.59 -11.81 -1.78
C ARG A 327 -45.48 -12.64 -0.83
N THR A 328 -46.00 -13.77 -1.33
CA THR A 328 -47.02 -14.59 -0.67
C THR A 328 -46.55 -15.40 0.54
N VAL A 329 -45.27 -15.34 0.90
CA VAL A 329 -44.69 -15.95 2.10
C VAL A 329 -43.97 -14.87 2.91
N GLY A 330 -44.35 -14.70 4.17
CA GLY A 330 -43.87 -13.62 5.04
C GLY A 330 -42.86 -14.06 6.11
N PRO A 331 -41.93 -13.17 6.55
CA PRO A 331 -41.01 -13.47 7.66
C PRO A 331 -41.69 -13.94 8.96
N LYS A 332 -42.91 -13.46 9.23
CA LYS A 332 -43.73 -13.83 10.40
C LYS A 332 -44.31 -15.25 10.36
N GLU A 333 -44.30 -15.89 9.20
CA GLU A 333 -44.79 -17.26 9.00
C GLU A 333 -43.62 -18.25 9.05
N LEU A 334 -42.43 -17.80 8.63
CA LEU A 334 -41.20 -18.58 8.61
C LEU A 334 -40.52 -18.64 9.99
N ILE A 335 -40.38 -17.49 10.67
CA ILE A 335 -39.77 -17.35 11.99
C ILE A 335 -40.82 -17.62 13.08
N GLN A 336 -40.57 -18.59 13.94
CA GLN A 336 -41.44 -18.96 15.06
C GLN A 336 -40.64 -18.85 16.36
N ASP A 337 -41.11 -18.07 17.34
CA ASP A 337 -40.26 -17.68 18.49
C ASP A 337 -39.75 -18.88 19.34
N ASP A 338 -40.40 -20.05 19.27
CA ASP A 338 -39.99 -21.30 19.94
C ASP A 338 -38.99 -22.17 19.13
N ASP A 339 -38.90 -22.02 17.80
CA ASP A 339 -38.08 -22.90 16.94
C ASP A 339 -36.66 -22.32 16.73
N LEU A 340 -35.80 -22.54 17.72
CA LEU A 340 -34.40 -22.11 17.67
C LEU A 340 -33.64 -22.67 16.44
N VAL A 341 -33.89 -23.90 16.03
CA VAL A 341 -33.10 -24.55 14.95
C VAL A 341 -33.44 -23.90 13.61
N LYS A 342 -34.71 -23.82 13.25
CA LYS A 342 -35.16 -23.18 12.01
C LYS A 342 -34.82 -21.69 11.98
N ASN A 343 -34.95 -20.99 13.11
CA ASN A 343 -34.58 -19.59 13.24
C ASN A 343 -33.07 -19.36 13.02
N THR A 344 -32.21 -20.27 13.49
CA THR A 344 -30.77 -20.23 13.19
C THR A 344 -30.48 -20.50 11.72
N VAL A 345 -31.14 -21.48 11.10
CA VAL A 345 -31.01 -21.79 9.67
C VAL A 345 -31.42 -20.59 8.80
N LEU A 346 -32.55 -19.95 9.11
CA LEU A 346 -33.02 -18.72 8.43
C LEU A 346 -32.07 -17.53 8.65
N TYR A 347 -31.48 -17.40 9.85
CA TYR A 347 -30.44 -16.39 10.12
C TYR A 347 -29.19 -16.59 9.26
N VAL A 348 -28.64 -17.81 9.22
CA VAL A 348 -27.46 -18.12 8.38
C VAL A 348 -27.79 -17.91 6.91
N ALA A 349 -28.93 -18.42 6.43
CA ALA A 349 -29.35 -18.21 5.04
C ALA A 349 -29.51 -16.73 4.68
N THR A 350 -29.91 -15.87 5.63
CA THR A 350 -30.08 -14.43 5.41
C THR A 350 -28.75 -13.68 5.38
N PHE A 351 -27.93 -13.82 6.43
CA PHE A 351 -26.72 -13.00 6.64
C PHE A 351 -25.43 -13.63 6.11
N PHE A 352 -25.45 -14.90 5.70
CA PHE A 352 -24.34 -15.58 5.05
C PHE A 352 -24.73 -16.03 3.62
N PRO A 353 -24.83 -15.10 2.65
CA PRO A 353 -25.07 -15.43 1.25
C PRO A 353 -23.95 -16.28 0.63
N GLU A 354 -24.34 -17.06 -0.39
CA GLU A 354 -23.48 -17.86 -1.28
C GLU A 354 -22.55 -18.88 -0.59
N LEU A 355 -22.90 -19.33 0.63
CA LEU A 355 -22.21 -20.45 1.27
C LEU A 355 -22.44 -21.77 0.52
N SER A 356 -21.37 -22.57 0.41
CA SER A 356 -21.48 -23.98 0.03
C SER A 356 -22.25 -24.77 1.11
N PRO A 357 -22.91 -25.91 0.80
CA PRO A 357 -23.64 -26.69 1.81
C PRO A 357 -22.78 -27.03 3.04
N ARG A 358 -21.51 -27.41 2.84
CA ARG A 358 -20.55 -27.68 3.93
C ARG A 358 -20.25 -26.45 4.79
N ASP A 359 -20.11 -25.27 4.18
CA ASP A 359 -19.88 -24.02 4.91
C ASP A 359 -21.14 -23.59 5.68
N PHE A 360 -22.32 -23.82 5.08
CA PHE A 360 -23.63 -23.55 5.66
C PHE A 360 -23.87 -24.42 6.90
N ASP A 361 -23.67 -25.73 6.79
CA ASP A 361 -23.70 -26.69 7.91
C ASP A 361 -22.72 -26.30 9.02
N TYR A 362 -21.51 -25.86 8.66
CA TYR A 362 -20.49 -25.46 9.62
C TYR A 362 -20.92 -24.23 10.44
N VAL A 363 -21.46 -23.18 9.81
CA VAL A 363 -21.93 -21.98 10.51
C VAL A 363 -23.16 -22.28 11.37
N ILE A 364 -24.10 -23.11 10.89
CA ILE A 364 -25.26 -23.57 11.67
C ILE A 364 -24.79 -24.36 12.90
N SER A 365 -23.90 -25.34 12.72
CA SER A 365 -23.37 -26.16 13.82
C SER A 365 -22.64 -25.32 14.86
N LEU A 366 -21.87 -24.31 14.43
CA LEU A 366 -21.21 -23.36 15.32
C LEU A 366 -22.21 -22.52 16.14
N LEU A 367 -23.29 -22.05 15.51
CA LEU A 367 -24.33 -21.27 16.19
C LEU A 367 -25.22 -22.10 17.12
N LEU A 368 -25.47 -23.38 16.79
CA LEU A 368 -26.28 -24.31 17.59
C LEU A 368 -25.48 -25.02 18.71
N ASN A 369 -24.15 -24.97 18.70
CA ASN A 369 -23.31 -25.69 19.66
C ASN A 369 -23.68 -25.38 21.13
N GLY A 370 -23.87 -26.44 21.91
CA GLY A 370 -24.28 -26.37 23.32
C GLY A 370 -25.70 -25.82 23.54
N LYS A 371 -26.58 -25.82 22.52
CA LYS A 371 -28.00 -25.49 22.66
C LYS A 371 -28.86 -26.75 22.72
N LYS A 372 -29.94 -26.65 23.47
CA LYS A 372 -31.03 -27.61 23.50
C LYS A 372 -32.36 -26.92 23.28
N THR A 373 -33.35 -27.67 22.83
CA THR A 373 -34.76 -27.24 22.80
C THR A 373 -35.69 -28.37 23.23
N GLU A 374 -36.91 -28.01 23.67
CA GLU A 374 -37.95 -28.97 24.04
C GLU A 374 -38.65 -29.51 22.79
N VAL A 375 -38.37 -30.75 22.40
CA VAL A 375 -39.07 -31.43 21.31
C VAL A 375 -40.24 -32.21 21.87
N THR A 376 -41.42 -32.08 21.25
CA THR A 376 -42.57 -32.93 21.59
C THR A 376 -42.41 -34.29 20.92
N VAL A 377 -42.25 -35.34 21.72
CA VAL A 377 -42.10 -36.72 21.27
C VAL A 377 -43.39 -37.48 21.56
N GLU A 378 -43.97 -38.09 20.53
CA GLU A 378 -45.09 -39.01 20.70
C GLU A 378 -44.59 -40.35 21.24
N SER A 379 -45.20 -40.81 22.34
CA SER A 379 -44.85 -42.08 22.98
C SER A 379 -46.08 -42.95 23.20
N SER A 380 -46.16 -44.05 22.43
CA SER A 380 -47.23 -45.05 22.52
C SER A 380 -47.04 -45.97 23.72
N GLN A 381 -47.98 -45.96 24.67
CA GLN A 381 -47.96 -46.87 25.82
C GLN A 381 -49.01 -47.99 25.70
N VAL A 382 -48.55 -49.21 25.40
CA VAL A 382 -49.41 -50.40 25.32
C VAL A 382 -49.64 -51.01 26.72
N LYS A 383 -50.82 -50.78 27.31
CA LYS A 383 -51.20 -51.37 28.62
C LYS A 383 -51.73 -52.81 28.50
N THR A 384 -50.86 -53.79 28.69
CA THR A 384 -51.24 -55.22 28.76
C THR A 384 -51.77 -55.63 30.15
N LYS A 385 -53.10 -55.67 30.33
CA LYS A 385 -53.72 -56.32 31.50
C LYS A 385 -53.91 -57.83 31.27
N LYS A 386 -53.17 -58.65 32.02
CA LYS A 386 -53.34 -60.12 32.15
C LYS A 386 -53.48 -60.89 30.82
N GLY A 387 -52.42 -60.91 30.01
CA GLY A 387 -52.21 -61.95 28.99
C GLY A 387 -53.14 -61.93 27.76
N ARG A 388 -54.01 -60.94 27.60
CA ARG A 388 -54.69 -60.65 26.33
C ARG A 388 -54.39 -59.21 25.91
N VAL A 389 -54.02 -59.04 24.64
CA VAL A 389 -53.86 -57.72 24.03
C VAL A 389 -55.24 -57.19 23.70
N ILE A 390 -55.73 -56.28 24.54
CA ILE A 390 -56.83 -55.36 24.21
C ILE A 390 -56.24 -53.95 24.34
N GLY A 391 -55.35 -53.63 23.40
CA GLY A 391 -54.63 -52.37 23.38
C GLY A 391 -55.45 -51.29 22.69
N THR A 392 -56.08 -50.40 23.45
CA THR A 392 -56.19 -49.01 23.00
C THR A 392 -54.81 -48.38 23.12
N GLU A 393 -54.25 -47.99 21.98
CA GLU A 393 -52.99 -47.25 21.93
C GLU A 393 -53.26 -45.81 22.37
N TYR A 394 -52.63 -45.43 23.48
CA TYR A 394 -52.64 -44.04 23.94
C TYR A 394 -51.30 -43.42 23.53
N ILE A 395 -51.35 -42.59 22.49
CA ILE A 395 -50.28 -41.67 22.14
C ILE A 395 -50.21 -40.65 23.28
N SER A 396 -49.10 -40.64 24.02
CA SER A 396 -48.81 -39.59 25.00
C SER A 396 -47.68 -38.70 24.48
N THR A 397 -48.01 -37.44 24.21
CA THR A 397 -47.06 -36.40 23.84
C THR A 397 -46.25 -36.00 25.07
N LYS A 398 -44.95 -36.27 25.03
CA LYS A 398 -43.99 -35.97 26.08
C LYS A 398 -43.00 -34.94 25.56
N LYS A 399 -42.79 -33.84 26.29
CA LYS A 399 -41.66 -32.94 26.02
C LYS A 399 -40.36 -33.59 26.46
N GLU A 400 -39.36 -33.59 25.58
CA GLU A 400 -37.99 -34.05 25.86
C GLU A 400 -36.99 -33.01 25.35
N GLU A 401 -36.02 -32.63 26.19
CA GLU A 401 -34.88 -31.85 25.73
C GLU A 401 -34.06 -32.67 24.72
N LYS A 402 -33.78 -32.09 23.55
CA LYS A 402 -32.82 -32.62 22.59
C LYS A 402 -31.79 -31.56 22.24
N ASP A 403 -30.57 -31.98 21.91
CA ASP A 403 -29.54 -31.09 21.40
C ASP A 403 -29.96 -30.53 20.03
N CYS A 404 -29.72 -29.24 19.81
CA CYS A 404 -30.09 -28.58 18.56
C CYS A 404 -29.28 -29.09 17.37
N ILE A 405 -28.04 -29.56 17.57
CA ILE A 405 -27.24 -30.20 16.52
C ILE A 405 -27.85 -31.57 16.16
N GLU A 406 -28.25 -32.37 17.14
CA GLU A 406 -28.91 -33.67 16.89
C GLU A 406 -30.24 -33.53 16.12
N ILE A 407 -30.91 -32.38 16.20
CA ILE A 407 -32.12 -32.08 15.41
C ILE A 407 -31.71 -31.73 13.97
N TRP A 408 -30.74 -30.84 13.79
CA TRP A 408 -30.23 -30.46 12.47
C TRP A 408 -29.70 -31.68 11.69
N GLU A 409 -28.81 -32.48 12.29
CA GLU A 409 -28.21 -33.66 11.66
C GLU A 409 -29.22 -34.74 11.22
N LYS A 410 -30.45 -34.74 11.77
CA LYS A 410 -31.49 -35.74 11.49
C LYS A 410 -32.61 -35.23 10.60
N ASP A 411 -32.79 -33.92 10.49
CA ASP A 411 -33.98 -33.30 9.88
C ASP A 411 -33.65 -32.13 8.93
N HIS A 412 -32.36 -31.92 8.61
CA HIS A 412 -31.87 -30.80 7.78
C HIS A 412 -32.67 -30.57 6.49
N ASP A 413 -32.97 -31.62 5.71
CA ASP A 413 -33.73 -31.51 4.45
C ASP A 413 -35.15 -30.97 4.68
N ASN A 414 -35.84 -31.43 5.73
CA ASN A 414 -37.18 -30.96 6.08
C ASN A 414 -37.15 -29.51 6.60
N ILE A 415 -36.15 -29.17 7.42
CA ILE A 415 -35.96 -27.81 7.97
C ILE A 415 -35.61 -26.82 6.84
N MET A 416 -34.79 -27.23 5.86
CA MET A 416 -34.50 -26.44 4.66
C MET A 416 -35.76 -26.23 3.81
N ALA A 417 -36.50 -27.31 3.50
CA ALA A 417 -37.74 -27.21 2.73
C ALA A 417 -38.78 -26.30 3.41
N ALA A 418 -38.99 -26.45 4.72
CA ALA A 418 -39.89 -25.61 5.54
C ALA A 418 -39.37 -24.17 5.75
N SER A 419 -38.14 -23.87 5.32
CA SER A 419 -37.51 -22.55 5.32
C SER A 419 -37.42 -21.94 3.92
N HIS A 420 -37.98 -22.60 2.89
CA HIS A 420 -37.84 -22.24 1.48
C HIS A 420 -36.37 -22.16 1.00
N LEU A 421 -35.50 -23.03 1.52
CA LEU A 421 -34.09 -23.13 1.13
C LEU A 421 -33.85 -24.33 0.22
N GLN A 422 -32.93 -24.19 -0.71
CA GLN A 422 -32.53 -25.24 -1.66
C GLN A 422 -31.06 -25.12 -2.06
N VAL A 423 -30.47 -26.24 -2.51
CA VAL A 423 -29.10 -26.26 -3.05
C VAL A 423 -29.15 -25.99 -4.55
N ILE A 424 -28.68 -24.81 -4.96
CA ILE A 424 -28.59 -24.39 -6.36
C ILE A 424 -27.14 -24.40 -6.85
N ARG A 425 -26.93 -24.16 -8.15
CA ARG A 425 -25.60 -23.83 -8.69
C ARG A 425 -25.48 -22.32 -8.83
N SER A 426 -24.40 -21.77 -8.29
CA SER A 426 -23.95 -20.40 -8.55
C SER A 426 -23.40 -20.26 -9.97
N ASP A 427 -23.18 -19.03 -10.43
CA ASP A 427 -22.73 -18.75 -11.81
C ASP A 427 -21.29 -19.27 -12.06
N SER A 428 -20.50 -19.46 -11.00
CA SER A 428 -19.20 -20.14 -11.02
C SER A 428 -19.29 -21.67 -11.17
N GLY A 429 -20.49 -22.24 -11.12
CA GLY A 429 -20.78 -23.68 -11.18
C GLY A 429 -20.71 -24.42 -9.83
N SER A 430 -20.27 -23.76 -8.75
CA SER A 430 -20.28 -24.35 -7.40
C SER A 430 -21.70 -24.50 -6.84
N GLN A 431 -21.91 -25.49 -5.98
CA GLN A 431 -23.17 -25.64 -5.25
C GLN A 431 -23.21 -24.68 -4.06
N ILE A 432 -24.30 -23.95 -3.90
CA ILE A 432 -24.57 -23.03 -2.79
C ILE A 432 -25.97 -23.25 -2.22
N VAL A 433 -26.20 -22.82 -0.97
CA VAL A 433 -27.54 -22.78 -0.36
C VAL A 433 -28.14 -21.39 -0.57
N ASP A 434 -29.36 -21.33 -1.10
CA ASP A 434 -30.11 -20.07 -1.30
C ASP A 434 -31.63 -20.28 -1.21
N PHE A 435 -32.39 -19.18 -1.22
CA PHE A 435 -33.85 -19.21 -1.17
C PHE A 435 -34.47 -19.60 -2.51
N SER A 436 -35.45 -20.52 -2.48
CA SER A 436 -36.30 -20.84 -3.64
C SER A 436 -37.20 -19.66 -4.05
N LEU A 437 -37.39 -18.69 -3.15
CA LEU A 437 -38.07 -17.42 -3.37
C LEU A 437 -37.09 -16.25 -3.07
N PRO A 438 -36.37 -15.70 -4.07
CA PRO A 438 -35.26 -14.77 -3.87
C PRO A 438 -35.59 -13.51 -3.03
N TYR A 439 -36.84 -13.03 -3.05
CA TYR A 439 -37.26 -11.86 -2.26
C TYR A 439 -37.18 -12.10 -0.74
N LEU A 440 -37.26 -13.35 -0.27
CA LEU A 440 -37.28 -13.67 1.16
C LEU A 440 -36.02 -13.19 1.88
N ARG A 441 -34.86 -13.18 1.23
CA ARG A 441 -33.58 -12.71 1.78
C ARG A 441 -33.68 -11.25 2.30
N GLY A 442 -34.31 -10.37 1.52
CA GLY A 442 -34.48 -8.95 1.88
C GLY A 442 -35.52 -8.75 2.98
N GLU A 443 -36.65 -9.45 2.90
CA GLU A 443 -37.72 -9.39 3.91
C GLU A 443 -37.26 -9.96 5.27
N LEU A 444 -36.56 -11.09 5.26
CA LEU A 444 -36.00 -11.72 6.47
C LEU A 444 -34.90 -10.85 7.08
N LYS A 445 -34.05 -10.19 6.29
CA LYS A 445 -33.04 -9.24 6.82
C LYS A 445 -33.73 -8.09 7.58
N LYS A 446 -34.62 -7.35 6.90
CA LYS A 446 -35.40 -6.24 7.47
C LYS A 446 -36.18 -6.64 8.75
N TYR A 447 -36.57 -7.91 8.89
CA TYR A 447 -37.30 -8.43 10.06
C TYR A 447 -36.38 -8.95 11.19
N LEU A 448 -35.29 -9.63 10.86
CA LEU A 448 -34.37 -10.23 11.84
C LEU A 448 -33.55 -9.17 12.58
N GLU A 449 -33.18 -8.07 11.92
CA GLU A 449 -32.50 -6.91 12.54
C GLU A 449 -33.30 -6.32 13.72
N GLN A 450 -34.62 -6.54 13.76
CA GLN A 450 -35.52 -6.08 14.82
C GLN A 450 -35.70 -7.09 15.98
N LYS A 451 -34.99 -8.23 15.95
CA LYS A 451 -35.12 -9.34 16.91
C LYS A 451 -33.81 -9.53 17.70
N SER A 452 -33.92 -9.81 18.99
CA SER A 452 -32.76 -10.15 19.86
C SER A 452 -31.95 -11.35 19.35
N LEU A 453 -32.56 -12.24 18.56
CA LEU A 453 -31.92 -13.34 17.85
C LEU A 453 -30.72 -12.89 16.98
N TYR A 454 -30.82 -11.74 16.31
CA TYR A 454 -29.78 -11.22 15.42
C TYR A 454 -28.50 -10.89 16.20
N ILE A 455 -28.65 -10.16 17.31
CA ILE A 455 -27.57 -9.84 18.26
C ILE A 455 -27.00 -11.12 18.88
N ASN A 456 -27.86 -12.01 19.38
CA ASN A 456 -27.45 -13.25 20.07
C ASN A 456 -26.64 -14.21 19.17
N HIS A 457 -26.91 -14.27 17.87
CA HIS A 457 -26.10 -15.06 16.94
C HIS A 457 -24.80 -14.35 16.54
N PHE A 458 -24.80 -13.02 16.39
CA PHE A 458 -23.56 -12.29 16.14
C PHE A 458 -22.58 -12.41 17.32
N GLU A 459 -23.08 -12.39 18.55
CA GLU A 459 -22.26 -12.66 19.74
C GLU A 459 -21.58 -14.03 19.68
N ARG A 460 -22.27 -15.08 19.23
CA ARG A 460 -21.66 -16.41 19.04
C ARG A 460 -20.59 -16.44 17.94
N ILE A 461 -20.79 -15.69 16.86
CA ILE A 461 -19.79 -15.49 15.79
C ILE A 461 -18.56 -14.74 16.33
N ARG A 462 -18.77 -13.78 17.24
CA ARG A 462 -17.73 -13.01 17.93
C ARG A 462 -16.93 -13.87 18.92
N GLU A 463 -17.61 -14.56 19.83
CA GLU A 463 -17.03 -15.43 20.86
C GLU A 463 -16.26 -16.63 20.27
N SER A 464 -16.74 -17.21 19.17
CA SER A 464 -16.04 -18.31 18.48
C SER A 464 -14.78 -17.88 17.71
N GLY A 465 -14.50 -16.58 17.62
CA GLY A 465 -13.33 -16.05 16.90
C GLY A 465 -13.37 -16.31 15.39
N LEU A 466 -14.55 -16.51 14.80
CA LEU A 466 -14.71 -16.98 13.41
C LEU A 466 -13.96 -16.10 12.38
N LEU A 467 -13.92 -14.78 12.61
CA LEU A 467 -13.17 -13.80 11.82
C LEU A 467 -11.67 -14.14 11.68
N PHE A 468 -11.06 -14.86 12.64
CA PHE A 468 -9.64 -15.21 12.65
C PHE A 468 -9.36 -16.71 12.46
N ASN A 469 -10.39 -17.53 12.21
CA ASN A 469 -10.21 -18.95 11.88
C ASN A 469 -9.62 -19.11 10.46
N PHE A 470 -8.45 -19.72 10.32
CA PHE A 470 -7.77 -19.92 9.03
C PHE A 470 -8.27 -21.14 8.23
N ASN A 471 -9.16 -21.96 8.81
CA ASN A 471 -9.64 -23.21 8.20
C ASN A 471 -11.03 -23.11 7.54
N VAL A 472 -11.61 -21.91 7.46
CA VAL A 472 -12.94 -21.65 6.85
C VAL A 472 -12.81 -20.98 5.48
N SER A 473 -13.85 -21.08 4.65
CA SER A 473 -13.85 -20.48 3.31
C SER A 473 -13.82 -18.94 3.35
N GLN A 474 -13.31 -18.34 2.27
CA GLN A 474 -13.23 -16.88 2.15
C GLN A 474 -14.62 -16.22 2.23
N GLN A 475 -15.66 -16.89 1.71
CA GLN A 475 -17.04 -16.44 1.76
C GLN A 475 -17.55 -16.27 3.21
N ILE A 476 -17.22 -17.21 4.11
CA ILE A 476 -17.53 -17.06 5.54
C ILE A 476 -16.87 -15.80 6.11
N ILE A 477 -15.60 -15.56 5.81
CA ILE A 477 -14.86 -14.40 6.33
C ILE A 477 -15.42 -13.08 5.81
N GLU A 478 -15.81 -13.02 4.54
CA GLU A 478 -16.37 -11.81 3.93
C GLU A 478 -17.80 -11.54 4.44
N ASN A 479 -18.63 -12.57 4.62
CA ASN A 479 -19.93 -12.44 5.29
C ASN A 479 -19.79 -11.96 6.75
N VAL A 480 -18.81 -12.48 7.52
CA VAL A 480 -18.53 -12.02 8.89
C VAL A 480 -18.05 -10.57 8.93
N ILE A 481 -17.23 -10.13 7.97
CA ILE A 481 -16.75 -8.75 7.89
C ILE A 481 -17.91 -7.77 7.62
N ASN A 482 -18.76 -8.09 6.64
CA ASN A 482 -19.90 -7.24 6.29
C ASN A 482 -20.88 -7.14 7.47
N LEU A 483 -21.23 -8.28 8.08
CA LEU A 483 -22.10 -8.33 9.26
C LEU A 483 -21.48 -7.58 10.46
N ALA A 484 -20.17 -7.66 10.66
CA ALA A 484 -19.50 -6.92 11.73
C ALA A 484 -19.52 -5.40 11.52
N ALA A 485 -19.44 -4.92 10.27
CA ALA A 485 -19.63 -3.50 9.97
C ALA A 485 -21.10 -3.07 10.21
N GLU A 486 -22.09 -3.89 9.84
CA GLU A 486 -23.52 -3.63 10.11
C GLU A 486 -23.84 -3.61 11.62
N MET A 487 -23.19 -4.46 12.41
CA MET A 487 -23.31 -4.43 13.88
C MET A 487 -22.64 -3.20 14.49
N ALA A 488 -21.48 -2.77 13.97
CA ALA A 488 -20.81 -1.54 14.40
C ALA A 488 -21.56 -0.25 14.01
N ILE A 489 -22.37 -0.29 12.94
CA ILE A 489 -23.35 0.74 12.58
C ILE A 489 -24.48 0.78 13.62
N SER A 490 -25.00 -0.38 14.01
CA SER A 490 -26.19 -0.50 14.88
C SER A 490 -25.88 -0.19 16.35
N ASP A 491 -24.76 -0.68 16.88
CA ASP A 491 -24.22 -0.30 18.19
C ASP A 491 -22.70 -0.11 18.10
N SER A 492 -22.33 1.14 17.81
CA SER A 492 -20.96 1.64 17.77
C SER A 492 -20.24 1.62 19.12
N SER A 493 -20.96 1.50 20.25
CA SER A 493 -20.37 1.50 21.59
C SER A 493 -19.81 0.13 21.98
N HIS A 494 -20.49 -0.95 21.59
CA HIS A 494 -20.13 -2.32 21.94
C HIS A 494 -19.44 -3.07 20.79
N TYR A 495 -19.86 -2.87 19.53
CA TYR A 495 -19.26 -3.49 18.34
C TYR A 495 -18.24 -2.60 17.61
N GLY A 496 -18.01 -1.39 18.10
CA GLY A 496 -17.06 -0.45 17.52
C GLY A 496 -15.63 -0.58 18.07
N GLY A 497 -15.02 0.57 18.34
CA GLY A 497 -13.60 0.68 18.74
C GLY A 497 -13.22 -0.14 19.98
N ASN A 498 -14.15 -0.42 20.90
CA ASN A 498 -13.90 -1.28 22.06
C ASN A 498 -13.63 -2.73 21.63
N TRP A 499 -14.48 -3.31 20.80
CA TRP A 499 -14.28 -4.67 20.27
C TRP A 499 -13.00 -4.77 19.42
N LEU A 500 -12.68 -3.74 18.62
CA LEU A 500 -11.40 -3.69 17.90
C LEU A 500 -10.19 -3.68 18.86
N MET A 501 -10.29 -3.00 20.01
CA MET A 501 -9.26 -3.05 21.05
C MET A 501 -9.18 -4.42 21.73
N ASP A 502 -10.31 -5.08 21.98
CA ASP A 502 -10.35 -6.42 22.59
C ASP A 502 -9.72 -7.49 21.67
N ILE A 503 -9.93 -7.38 20.35
CA ILE A 503 -9.20 -8.16 19.34
C ILE A 503 -7.68 -7.98 19.54
N ILE A 504 -7.18 -6.74 19.58
CA ILE A 504 -5.74 -6.46 19.76
C ILE A 504 -5.21 -6.99 21.11
N ILE A 505 -6.01 -6.94 22.18
CA ILE A 505 -5.66 -7.46 23.49
C ILE A 505 -5.58 -9.00 23.48
N GLY A 506 -6.57 -9.69 22.90
CA GLY A 506 -6.57 -11.14 22.76
C GLY A 506 -5.41 -11.65 21.90
N LEU A 507 -5.12 -10.95 20.80
CA LEU A 507 -3.95 -11.22 19.95
C LEU A 507 -2.63 -11.05 20.71
N LYS A 508 -2.48 -9.96 21.48
CA LYS A 508 -1.32 -9.77 22.36
C LYS A 508 -1.19 -10.90 23.38
N GLN A 509 -2.29 -11.34 24.00
CA GLN A 509 -2.27 -12.45 24.96
C GLN A 509 -1.82 -13.76 24.31
N HIS A 510 -2.34 -14.08 23.12
CA HIS A 510 -1.97 -15.28 22.36
C HIS A 510 -0.49 -15.27 21.97
N LEU A 511 0.01 -14.16 21.44
CA LEU A 511 1.42 -14.00 21.05
C LEU A 511 2.38 -13.99 22.26
N ASN A 512 1.93 -13.45 23.41
CA ASN A 512 2.67 -13.45 24.67
C ASN A 512 2.58 -14.79 25.45
N ILE A 513 2.01 -15.86 24.87
CA ILE A 513 2.22 -17.21 25.40
C ILE A 513 3.70 -17.53 25.25
N GLN A 514 4.41 -17.37 26.38
CA GLN A 514 5.84 -17.61 26.52
C GLN A 514 6.22 -18.97 25.98
N LEU A 515 7.43 -19.07 25.43
CA LEU A 515 8.04 -20.33 25.01
C LEU A 515 8.16 -21.28 26.22
N LYS A 516 7.13 -22.11 26.43
CA LYS A 516 7.16 -23.25 27.34
C LYS A 516 8.03 -24.35 26.75
N ILE A 517 9.33 -24.09 26.72
CA ILE A 517 10.33 -25.16 26.69
C ILE A 517 10.05 -26.03 27.91
N ASP A 518 9.86 -27.32 27.69
CA ASP A 518 9.56 -28.27 28.77
C ASP A 518 10.74 -28.27 29.77
N PRO A 519 10.52 -27.91 31.05
CA PRO A 519 11.60 -27.81 32.03
C PRO A 519 12.26 -29.15 32.37
N ASN A 520 11.75 -30.27 31.86
CA ASN A 520 12.35 -31.61 32.01
C ASN A 520 13.40 -31.94 30.93
N VAL A 521 13.59 -31.09 29.93
CA VAL A 521 14.61 -31.28 28.89
C VAL A 521 15.97 -30.75 29.38
N ASP A 522 16.94 -31.63 29.60
CA ASP A 522 18.29 -31.21 29.99
C ASP A 522 18.93 -30.38 28.84
N PRO A 523 19.41 -29.15 29.10
CA PRO A 523 20.04 -28.30 28.08
C PRO A 523 21.27 -28.90 27.39
N ARG A 524 21.80 -30.04 27.87
CA ARG A 524 22.97 -30.73 27.30
C ARG A 524 22.61 -31.81 26.27
N ASP A 525 21.37 -32.31 26.24
CA ASP A 525 20.93 -33.35 25.29
C ASP A 525 20.26 -32.79 24.03
N VAL A 526 19.94 -31.49 24.01
CA VAL A 526 19.31 -30.83 22.85
C VAL A 526 20.37 -30.29 21.91
N ASN A 527 20.40 -30.79 20.67
CA ASN A 527 21.23 -30.20 19.61
C ASN A 527 20.81 -28.72 19.41
N PRO A 528 21.71 -27.74 19.64
CA PRO A 528 21.38 -26.31 19.53
C PRO A 528 20.80 -25.94 18.17
N ASP A 529 21.30 -26.54 17.08
CA ASP A 529 20.84 -26.22 15.72
C ASP A 529 19.36 -26.62 15.54
N LYS A 530 18.92 -27.75 16.11
CA LYS A 530 17.50 -28.13 16.11
C LYS A 530 16.64 -27.22 16.97
N VAL A 531 17.17 -26.71 18.10
CA VAL A 531 16.45 -25.73 18.93
C VAL A 531 16.30 -24.42 18.17
N PHE A 532 17.37 -23.94 17.51
CA PHE A 532 17.30 -22.74 16.67
C PHE A 532 16.44 -22.95 15.42
N GLU A 533 16.43 -24.12 14.78
CA GLU A 533 15.51 -24.42 13.68
C GLU A 533 14.05 -24.39 14.15
N LEU A 534 13.71 -25.06 15.26
CA LEU A 534 12.35 -25.07 15.81
C LEU A 534 11.90 -23.67 16.24
N ILE A 535 12.76 -22.89 16.91
CA ILE A 535 12.47 -21.50 17.27
C ILE A 535 12.29 -20.63 16.02
N ASN A 536 13.14 -20.78 14.99
CA ASN A 536 13.00 -20.02 13.74
C ASN A 536 11.78 -20.46 12.90
N GLN A 537 11.34 -21.72 12.99
CA GLN A 537 10.10 -22.18 12.38
C GLN A 537 8.89 -21.60 13.14
N GLU A 538 8.86 -21.72 14.46
CA GLU A 538 7.82 -21.17 15.33
C GLU A 538 7.66 -19.65 15.15
N LEU A 539 8.77 -18.90 15.12
CA LEU A 539 8.77 -17.45 14.85
C LEU A 539 8.25 -17.13 13.44
N LYS A 540 8.58 -17.92 12.42
CA LYS A 540 8.06 -17.74 11.05
C LYS A 540 6.58 -18.08 10.94
N THR A 541 6.08 -19.08 11.67
CA THR A 541 4.65 -19.42 11.74
C THR A 541 3.88 -18.28 12.40
N ARG A 542 4.34 -17.83 13.59
CA ARG A 542 3.74 -16.68 14.28
C ARG A 542 3.79 -15.38 13.46
N GLU A 543 4.86 -15.14 12.69
CA GLU A 543 4.90 -14.02 11.74
C GLU A 543 3.85 -14.14 10.63
N GLN A 544 3.59 -15.33 10.11
CA GLN A 544 2.56 -15.56 9.08
C GLN A 544 1.16 -15.39 9.66
N GLU A 545 0.90 -15.91 10.86
CA GLU A 545 -0.35 -15.70 11.59
C GLU A 545 -0.59 -14.21 11.84
N VAL A 546 0.39 -13.47 12.37
CA VAL A 546 0.30 -12.02 12.59
C VAL A 546 0.01 -11.26 11.30
N ARG A 547 0.64 -11.63 10.17
CA ARG A 547 0.35 -11.03 8.86
C ARG A 547 -1.09 -11.33 8.41
N ALA A 548 -1.56 -12.57 8.55
CA ALA A 548 -2.91 -12.96 8.16
C ALA A 548 -3.99 -12.31 9.04
N ILE A 549 -3.73 -12.17 10.35
CA ILE A 549 -4.52 -11.37 11.29
C ILE A 549 -4.59 -9.90 10.83
N ILE A 550 -3.45 -9.28 10.53
CA ILE A 550 -3.38 -7.89 10.04
C ILE A 550 -4.17 -7.74 8.73
N ILE A 551 -4.09 -8.70 7.81
CA ILE A 551 -4.87 -8.69 6.55
C ILE A 551 -6.37 -8.69 6.85
N ARG A 552 -6.87 -9.58 7.72
CA ARG A 552 -8.30 -9.67 8.05
C ARG A 552 -8.81 -8.47 8.84
N LEU A 553 -8.04 -7.97 9.81
CA LEU A 553 -8.33 -6.73 10.52
C LEU A 553 -8.35 -5.53 9.57
N SER A 554 -7.43 -5.49 8.59
CA SER A 554 -7.43 -4.45 7.56
C SER A 554 -8.65 -4.54 6.64
N LYS A 555 -9.11 -5.74 6.26
CA LYS A 555 -10.37 -5.90 5.52
C LYS A 555 -11.55 -5.36 6.34
N LEU A 556 -11.67 -5.72 7.62
CA LEU A 556 -12.72 -5.21 8.51
C LEU A 556 -12.70 -3.68 8.63
N ILE A 557 -11.54 -3.09 8.94
CA ILE A 557 -11.39 -1.64 9.05
C ILE A 557 -11.74 -0.95 7.73
N ARG A 558 -11.36 -1.53 6.58
CA ARG A 558 -11.69 -0.99 5.25
C ARG A 558 -13.20 -1.01 4.97
N GLU A 559 -13.89 -2.03 5.45
CA GLU A 559 -15.35 -2.11 5.30
C GLU A 559 -16.03 -1.08 6.20
N MET A 560 -15.60 -0.95 7.46
CA MET A 560 -16.07 0.11 8.35
C MET A 560 -15.85 1.52 7.73
N LEU A 561 -14.72 1.77 7.07
CA LEU A 561 -14.43 3.05 6.40
C LEU A 561 -15.33 3.38 5.19
N ASN A 562 -16.10 2.42 4.65
CA ASN A 562 -17.13 2.72 3.65
C ASN A 562 -18.29 3.54 4.26
N TYR A 563 -18.53 3.39 5.56
CA TYR A 563 -19.62 4.05 6.28
C TYR A 563 -19.11 5.29 7.00
N THR A 564 -19.50 6.49 6.55
CA THR A 564 -18.98 7.78 7.04
C THR A 564 -19.02 7.90 8.57
N GLN A 565 -20.10 7.43 9.20
CA GLN A 565 -20.29 7.43 10.65
C GLN A 565 -19.31 6.56 11.46
N LEU A 566 -18.61 5.60 10.82
CA LEU A 566 -17.58 4.78 11.46
C LEU A 566 -16.16 5.33 11.25
N GLN A 567 -15.96 6.31 10.37
CA GLN A 567 -14.62 6.81 10.04
C GLN A 567 -13.94 7.49 11.24
N GLU A 568 -14.69 8.27 12.03
CA GLU A 568 -14.16 8.86 13.27
C GLU A 568 -13.87 7.78 14.34
N MET A 569 -14.69 6.74 14.44
CA MET A 569 -14.45 5.61 15.33
C MET A 569 -13.14 4.88 14.97
N VAL A 570 -12.92 4.58 13.68
CA VAL A 570 -11.67 3.97 13.19
C VAL A 570 -10.47 4.88 13.48
N LYS A 571 -10.60 6.19 13.29
CA LYS A 571 -9.55 7.17 13.64
C LYS A 571 -9.23 7.17 15.13
N ASN A 572 -10.25 7.18 15.99
CA ASN A 572 -10.08 7.16 17.44
C ASN A 572 -9.50 5.81 17.94
N PHE A 573 -9.86 4.69 17.32
CA PHE A 573 -9.24 3.38 17.56
C PHE A 573 -7.72 3.39 17.27
N LEU A 574 -7.31 3.88 16.10
CA LEU A 574 -5.90 3.92 15.71
C LEU A 574 -5.07 4.92 16.54
N ASP A 575 -5.63 6.08 16.88
CA ASP A 575 -4.96 7.03 17.80
C ASP A 575 -4.83 6.44 19.20
N ASN A 576 -5.84 5.72 19.70
CA ASN A 576 -5.78 4.99 20.98
C ASN A 576 -4.74 3.87 20.98
N LEU A 577 -4.54 3.15 19.86
CA LEU A 577 -3.46 2.17 19.74
C LEU A 577 -2.08 2.84 19.86
N ILE A 578 -1.86 3.96 19.16
CA ILE A 578 -0.57 4.68 19.23
C ILE A 578 -0.36 5.31 20.61
N ARG A 579 -1.41 5.91 21.22
CA ARG A 579 -1.35 6.52 22.57
C ARG A 579 -0.97 5.53 23.67
N LYS A 580 -1.30 4.24 23.53
CA LYS A 580 -0.96 3.25 24.57
C LYS A 580 0.55 2.98 24.71
N GLN A 581 1.37 3.41 23.73
CA GLN A 581 2.85 3.45 23.69
C GLN A 581 3.65 2.16 23.99
N ASP A 582 3.01 1.18 24.60
CA ASP A 582 3.58 -0.08 25.05
C ASP A 582 3.45 -1.14 23.94
N TYR A 583 4.41 -2.05 23.84
CA TYR A 583 4.55 -3.12 22.83
C TYR A 583 4.73 -2.69 21.35
N ALA A 584 5.94 -2.90 20.82
CA ALA A 584 6.25 -2.79 19.38
C ALA A 584 5.29 -3.59 18.47
N THR A 585 4.66 -4.66 18.97
CA THR A 585 3.63 -5.44 18.27
C THR A 585 2.43 -4.58 17.86
N VAL A 586 2.02 -3.61 18.68
CA VAL A 586 0.90 -2.71 18.35
C VAL A 586 1.29 -1.78 17.20
N LEU A 587 2.51 -1.23 17.24
CA LEU A 587 3.04 -0.37 16.18
C LEU A 587 3.25 -1.14 14.87
N MET A 588 3.65 -2.41 14.93
CA MET A 588 3.67 -3.32 13.77
C MET A 588 2.28 -3.56 13.19
N ILE A 589 1.24 -3.71 14.01
CA ILE A 589 -0.14 -3.87 13.53
C ILE A 589 -0.66 -2.58 12.87
N VAL A 590 -0.44 -1.41 13.47
CA VAL A 590 -0.84 -0.13 12.86
C VAL A 590 -0.08 0.11 11.55
N LEU A 591 1.24 -0.13 11.51
CA LEU A 591 2.03 -0.05 10.27
C LEU A 591 1.56 -1.09 9.22
N GLY A 592 1.14 -2.27 9.66
CA GLY A 592 0.52 -3.29 8.82
C GLY A 592 -0.80 -2.83 8.19
N ILE A 593 -1.69 -2.25 8.99
CA ILE A 593 -2.95 -1.64 8.54
C ILE A 593 -2.65 -0.51 7.54
N VAL A 594 -1.69 0.37 7.83
CA VAL A 594 -1.26 1.43 6.90
C VAL A 594 -0.75 0.85 5.58
N LYS A 595 0.13 -0.16 5.62
CA LYS A 595 0.62 -0.86 4.42
C LYS A 595 -0.53 -1.51 3.61
N GLN A 596 -1.58 -1.97 4.28
CA GLN A 596 -2.77 -2.56 3.64
C GLN A 596 -3.75 -1.51 3.09
N LEU A 597 -3.92 -0.36 3.76
CA LEU A 597 -4.92 0.65 3.41
C LEU A 597 -4.36 1.86 2.64
N ARG A 598 -3.06 1.89 2.30
CA ARG A 598 -2.36 3.02 1.64
C ARG A 598 -2.96 3.60 0.34
N PHE A 599 -3.96 2.96 -0.25
CA PHE A 599 -4.68 3.45 -1.44
C PHE A 599 -6.17 3.74 -1.17
N ALA A 600 -6.71 3.35 -0.01
CA ALA A 600 -8.11 3.60 0.31
C ALA A 600 -8.33 5.08 0.58
N SER A 601 -9.08 5.78 -0.29
CA SER A 601 -9.24 7.24 -0.22
C SER A 601 -9.86 7.75 1.09
N GLN A 602 -10.60 6.90 1.82
CA GLN A 602 -11.13 7.22 3.16
C GLN A 602 -10.09 7.05 4.29
N PHE A 603 -8.83 6.75 3.98
CA PHE A 603 -7.77 6.45 4.93
C PHE A 603 -6.51 7.27 4.65
N ASP A 604 -6.29 8.31 5.46
CA ASP A 604 -5.05 9.10 5.42
C ASP A 604 -3.88 8.30 6.04
N GLY A 605 -3.30 7.41 5.22
CA GLY A 605 -2.14 6.62 5.60
C GLY A 605 -0.89 7.47 5.87
N MET A 606 -0.81 8.68 5.30
CA MET A 606 0.32 9.58 5.47
C MET A 606 0.28 10.26 6.85
N TYR A 607 -0.89 10.72 7.30
CA TYR A 607 -1.12 11.13 8.69
C TYR A 607 -0.71 10.04 9.69
N TRP A 608 -1.07 8.77 9.44
CA TRP A 608 -0.67 7.67 10.32
C TRP A 608 0.83 7.38 10.30
N ILE A 609 1.50 7.46 9.13
CA ILE A 609 2.97 7.41 9.06
C ILE A 609 3.58 8.54 9.91
N LYS A 610 3.04 9.77 9.82
CA LYS A 610 3.49 10.91 10.63
C LYS A 610 3.36 10.64 12.14
N GLN A 611 2.18 10.18 12.59
CA GLN A 611 1.96 9.85 14.00
C GLN A 611 2.89 8.71 14.50
N LEU A 612 3.18 7.71 13.67
CA LEU A 612 4.11 6.63 14.00
C LEU A 612 5.57 7.12 14.06
N LEU A 613 6.00 8.02 13.18
CA LEU A 613 7.33 8.63 13.20
C LEU A 613 7.54 9.56 14.39
N ASP A 614 6.52 10.29 14.84
CA ASP A 614 6.63 11.15 16.02
C ASP A 614 6.56 10.32 17.32
N ARG A 615 5.52 9.50 17.46
CA ARG A 615 5.14 8.88 18.75
C ARG A 615 5.64 7.45 18.97
N GLY A 616 6.15 6.77 17.96
CA GLY A 616 6.58 5.36 18.06
C GLY A 616 7.89 5.14 18.83
N ASP A 617 8.21 3.88 19.15
CA ASP A 617 9.55 3.49 19.62
C ASP A 617 10.61 3.55 18.50
N GLN A 618 11.90 3.43 18.82
CA GLN A 618 12.97 3.55 17.82
C GLN A 618 12.97 2.42 16.77
N LYS A 619 12.48 1.22 17.11
CA LYS A 619 12.37 0.10 16.16
C LYS A 619 11.25 0.39 15.17
N ALA A 620 10.09 0.82 15.66
CA ALA A 620 8.97 1.23 14.83
C ALA A 620 9.33 2.42 13.94
N LYS A 621 9.94 3.48 14.49
CA LYS A 621 10.44 4.64 13.73
C LYS A 621 11.32 4.22 12.56
N ASN A 622 12.27 3.32 12.79
CA ASN A 622 13.14 2.80 11.74
C ASN A 622 12.37 1.97 10.68
N GLU A 623 11.41 1.11 11.08
CA GLU A 623 10.62 0.32 10.11
C GLU A 623 9.64 1.19 9.30
N VAL A 624 9.02 2.19 9.93
CA VAL A 624 8.12 3.16 9.30
C VAL A 624 8.90 4.02 8.30
N TYR A 625 10.07 4.54 8.69
CA TYR A 625 10.94 5.29 7.79
C TYR A 625 11.41 4.45 6.59
N ASN A 626 11.86 3.22 6.82
CA ASN A 626 12.23 2.31 5.74
C ASN A 626 11.03 2.01 4.83
N THR A 627 9.82 1.84 5.38
CA THR A 627 8.59 1.65 4.60
C THR A 627 8.30 2.87 3.70
N LEU A 628 8.46 4.08 4.22
CA LEU A 628 8.25 5.33 3.49
C LEU A 628 9.30 5.53 2.38
N LEU A 629 10.56 5.18 2.64
CA LEU A 629 11.64 5.22 1.65
C LEU A 629 11.44 4.16 0.54
N GLU A 630 11.03 2.94 0.89
CA GLU A 630 10.67 1.90 -0.09
C GLU A 630 9.42 2.28 -0.90
N GLN A 631 8.46 3.00 -0.30
CA GLN A 631 7.33 3.58 -1.03
C GLN A 631 7.81 4.62 -2.04
N ALA A 632 8.71 5.54 -1.66
CA ALA A 632 9.29 6.52 -2.57
C ALA A 632 10.02 5.86 -3.77
N LYS A 633 10.77 4.77 -3.53
CA LYS A 633 11.37 3.95 -4.61
C LYS A 633 10.31 3.37 -5.54
N LYS A 634 9.30 2.71 -4.96
CA LYS A 634 8.22 2.03 -5.70
C LYS A 634 7.27 2.98 -6.44
N SER A 635 7.20 4.26 -6.05
CA SER A 635 6.43 5.27 -6.81
C SER A 635 6.98 5.50 -8.22
N GLY A 636 8.28 5.28 -8.45
CA GLY A 636 8.92 5.55 -9.76
C GLY A 636 8.64 6.98 -10.23
N LEU A 637 7.98 7.12 -11.38
CA LEU A 637 7.59 8.41 -11.97
C LEU A 637 6.51 9.17 -11.18
N ARG A 638 5.82 8.52 -10.22
CA ARG A 638 4.85 9.13 -9.29
C ARG A 638 5.50 9.68 -8.00
N VAL A 639 6.83 9.79 -7.94
CA VAL A 639 7.53 10.22 -6.71
C VAL A 639 7.10 11.62 -6.25
N TYR A 640 6.75 12.53 -7.16
CA TYR A 640 6.34 13.90 -6.80
C TYR A 640 5.04 13.96 -5.98
N GLU A 641 4.06 13.09 -6.21
CA GLU A 641 2.83 13.01 -5.38
C GLU A 641 3.18 12.78 -3.90
N LEU A 642 4.16 11.89 -3.64
CA LEU A 642 4.65 11.61 -2.30
C LEU A 642 5.47 12.78 -1.75
N LEU A 643 6.28 13.45 -2.59
CA LEU A 643 7.09 14.59 -2.19
C LEU A 643 6.24 15.81 -1.83
N ASP A 644 5.23 16.20 -2.63
CA ASP A 644 4.34 17.32 -2.29
C ASP A 644 3.45 17.01 -1.07
N THR A 645 3.10 15.73 -0.83
CA THR A 645 2.50 15.33 0.45
C THR A 645 3.46 15.53 1.63
N LEU A 646 4.71 15.04 1.50
CA LEU A 646 5.74 15.13 2.54
C LEU A 646 6.30 16.55 2.76
N LYS A 647 6.18 17.45 1.77
CA LYS A 647 6.49 18.88 1.85
C LYS A 647 5.74 19.55 3.01
N THR A 648 4.52 19.10 3.29
CA THR A 648 3.71 19.57 4.44
C THR A 648 4.25 19.13 5.82
N TRP A 649 5.30 18.31 5.85
CA TRP A 649 6.00 17.90 7.08
C TRP A 649 7.34 18.60 7.24
N LEU A 650 7.77 19.42 6.27
CA LEU A 650 9.00 20.20 6.42
C LEU A 650 8.78 21.27 7.49
N PRO A 651 9.76 21.49 8.40
CA PRO A 651 9.68 22.58 9.36
C PRO A 651 9.84 23.92 8.64
N ASP A 652 9.25 24.99 9.16
CA ASP A 652 9.48 26.33 8.62
C ASP A 652 10.97 26.68 8.65
N ARG A 653 11.45 27.38 7.61
CA ARG A 653 12.87 27.77 7.46
C ARG A 653 13.41 28.63 8.61
N GLY A 654 12.53 29.27 9.39
CA GLY A 654 12.87 30.04 10.58
C GLY A 654 12.55 29.36 11.92
N LEU A 655 12.05 28.12 11.92
CA LEU A 655 11.78 27.37 13.15
C LEU A 655 13.08 26.87 13.78
N GLU A 656 13.22 27.10 15.09
CA GLU A 656 14.35 26.62 15.89
C GLU A 656 14.41 25.08 15.88
N HIS A 657 15.60 24.51 15.67
CA HIS A 657 15.78 23.07 15.47
C HIS A 657 15.30 22.21 16.64
N GLU A 658 15.34 22.75 17.86
CA GLU A 658 14.86 22.11 19.10
C GLU A 658 13.34 21.92 19.13
N LYS A 659 12.59 22.61 18.25
CA LYS A 659 11.14 22.51 18.08
C LYS A 659 10.73 21.59 16.91
N TYR A 660 11.69 20.90 16.29
CA TYR A 660 11.39 19.96 15.22
C TYR A 660 10.75 18.69 15.78
N SER A 661 9.69 18.20 15.13
CA SER A 661 9.21 16.84 15.36
C SER A 661 10.09 15.82 14.64
N LEU A 662 10.04 14.56 15.03
CA LEU A 662 10.83 13.52 14.35
C LEU A 662 10.35 13.29 12.91
N SER A 663 9.06 13.49 12.63
CA SER A 663 8.55 13.48 11.25
C SER A 663 9.16 14.60 10.39
N ASN A 664 9.46 15.77 10.99
CA ASN A 664 10.14 16.87 10.29
C ASN A 664 11.59 16.49 9.93
N GLU A 665 12.32 15.88 10.87
CA GLU A 665 13.69 15.41 10.63
C GLU A 665 13.75 14.26 9.61
N TYR A 666 12.83 13.30 9.70
CA TYR A 666 12.74 12.19 8.74
C TYR A 666 12.30 12.67 7.35
N ALA A 667 11.39 13.64 7.23
CA ALA A 667 11.02 14.25 5.95
C ALA A 667 12.19 15.01 5.30
N LEU A 668 12.98 15.74 6.10
CA LEU A 668 14.24 16.32 5.64
C LEU A 668 15.20 15.24 5.13
N LYS A 669 15.49 14.22 5.94
CA LYS A 669 16.41 13.13 5.59
C LYS A 669 16.00 12.38 4.32
N LEU A 670 14.70 12.17 4.09
CA LEU A 670 14.16 11.35 3.00
C LEU A 670 14.61 11.79 1.61
N ILE A 671 14.66 13.09 1.29
CA ILE A 671 15.04 13.50 -0.07
C ILE A 671 16.50 13.15 -0.41
N ILE A 672 17.39 13.17 0.59
CA ILE A 672 18.80 12.81 0.42
C ILE A 672 18.95 11.29 0.32
N ASP A 673 18.35 10.52 1.24
CA ASP A 673 18.34 9.05 1.18
C ASP A 673 17.77 8.53 -0.15
N TYR A 674 16.65 9.11 -0.60
CA TYR A 674 16.03 8.77 -1.87
C TYR A 674 16.91 9.12 -3.06
N ALA A 675 17.37 10.38 -3.17
CA ALA A 675 18.16 10.83 -4.30
C ALA A 675 19.47 10.05 -4.43
N MET A 676 20.15 9.76 -3.31
CA MET A 676 21.37 8.95 -3.26
C MET A 676 21.12 7.48 -3.65
N THR A 677 20.05 6.86 -3.15
CA THR A 677 19.70 5.48 -3.56
C THR A 677 19.36 5.42 -5.05
N ALA A 678 18.56 6.37 -5.53
CA ALA A 678 18.24 6.48 -6.95
C ALA A 678 19.48 6.73 -7.81
N ILE A 679 20.48 7.49 -7.34
CA ILE A 679 21.77 7.67 -8.01
C ILE A 679 22.56 6.36 -8.09
N ASN A 680 22.67 5.61 -7.00
CA ASN A 680 23.41 4.36 -6.95
C ASN A 680 22.82 3.30 -7.90
N ASN A 681 21.48 3.26 -8.02
CA ASN A 681 20.77 2.32 -8.88
C ASN A 681 20.64 2.82 -10.35
N PHE A 682 21.05 4.05 -10.67
CA PHE A 682 20.92 4.61 -12.02
C PHE A 682 22.07 4.21 -12.94
N LYS A 683 21.75 3.54 -14.05
CA LYS A 683 22.72 2.94 -14.96
C LYS A 683 23.49 4.01 -15.75
N ALA A 684 24.82 3.89 -15.80
CA ALA A 684 25.70 4.84 -16.49
C ALA A 684 25.44 5.01 -18.01
N VAL A 685 24.69 4.08 -18.64
CA VAL A 685 24.27 4.16 -20.05
C VAL A 685 23.07 5.09 -20.28
N ASP A 686 22.32 5.43 -19.23
CA ASP A 686 21.12 6.26 -19.30
C ASP A 686 21.40 7.75 -18.94
N TYR A 687 22.67 8.10 -18.68
CA TYR A 687 23.13 9.46 -18.38
C TYR A 687 23.14 10.31 -19.66
N GLY A 688 22.42 11.44 -19.67
CA GLY A 688 22.27 12.30 -20.84
C GLY A 688 21.22 11.84 -21.85
N VAL A 689 20.47 10.77 -21.55
CA VAL A 689 19.29 10.39 -22.33
C VAL A 689 18.15 11.37 -22.01
N TRP A 690 17.44 11.80 -23.05
CA TRP A 690 16.30 12.71 -22.93
C TRP A 690 15.04 12.16 -23.64
N PRO A 691 13.84 12.23 -23.04
CA PRO A 691 13.53 12.60 -21.65
C PRO A 691 14.31 11.75 -20.63
N SER A 692 14.59 12.33 -19.45
CA SER A 692 15.44 11.65 -18.46
C SER A 692 14.77 10.38 -17.94
N LYS A 693 15.58 9.36 -17.65
CA LYS A 693 15.13 8.14 -16.94
C LYS A 693 15.36 8.21 -15.43
N TYR A 694 15.98 9.28 -14.92
CA TYR A 694 16.17 9.46 -13.48
C TYR A 694 14.84 9.96 -12.87
N PRO A 695 14.25 9.29 -11.86
CA PRO A 695 12.87 9.56 -11.43
C PRO A 695 12.56 11.02 -11.07
N LEU A 696 13.50 11.74 -10.45
CA LEU A 696 13.31 13.16 -10.09
C LEU A 696 13.31 14.10 -11.31
N PHE A 697 13.83 13.67 -12.47
CA PHE A 697 13.98 14.50 -13.68
C PHE A 697 13.15 14.01 -14.87
N ALA A 698 12.39 12.93 -14.70
CA ALA A 698 11.71 12.25 -15.80
C ALA A 698 10.42 12.94 -16.27
N ASN A 699 9.81 13.78 -15.43
CA ASN A 699 8.60 14.57 -15.72
C ASN A 699 8.92 16.08 -15.86
N LEU A 700 10.20 16.45 -16.05
CA LEU A 700 10.65 17.85 -16.24
C LEU A 700 10.40 18.39 -17.67
N ASN A 701 9.52 17.74 -18.42
CA ASN A 701 9.03 18.16 -19.73
C ASN A 701 7.61 18.76 -19.68
N ASP A 702 6.98 18.77 -18.50
CA ASP A 702 5.62 19.27 -18.27
C ASP A 702 5.63 20.72 -17.76
N ASP A 703 4.47 21.41 -17.82
CA ASP A 703 4.32 22.83 -17.41
C ASP A 703 4.80 23.14 -15.98
N ASN A 704 4.91 22.13 -15.11
CA ASN A 704 5.33 22.24 -13.71
C ASN A 704 6.85 22.12 -13.48
N GLU A 705 7.69 22.04 -14.53
CA GLU A 705 9.17 21.91 -14.44
C GLU A 705 9.81 22.82 -13.37
N LEU A 706 9.49 24.12 -13.39
CA LEU A 706 10.07 25.11 -12.47
C LEU A 706 9.69 24.85 -11.00
N ALA A 707 8.46 24.41 -10.75
CA ALA A 707 7.97 24.10 -9.41
C ALA A 707 8.62 22.81 -8.85
N GLN A 708 8.84 21.81 -9.71
CA GLN A 708 9.55 20.59 -9.36
C GLN A 708 11.03 20.89 -9.01
N ILE A 709 11.75 21.65 -9.84
CA ILE A 709 13.15 22.03 -9.59
C ILE A 709 13.28 22.86 -8.30
N ASP A 710 12.38 23.83 -8.08
CA ASP A 710 12.37 24.63 -6.85
C ASP A 710 12.09 23.77 -5.61
N LEU A 711 11.12 22.84 -5.67
CA LEU A 711 10.83 21.90 -4.59
C LEU A 711 12.06 21.05 -4.21
N LEU A 712 12.73 20.43 -5.19
CA LEU A 712 13.91 19.61 -4.93
C LEU A 712 15.02 20.40 -4.25
N VAL A 713 15.35 21.57 -4.80
CA VAL A 713 16.49 22.36 -4.32
C VAL A 713 16.16 23.02 -2.98
N SER A 714 14.98 23.61 -2.83
CA SER A 714 14.57 24.29 -1.59
C SER A 714 14.48 23.34 -0.39
N TRP A 715 14.20 22.05 -0.63
CA TRP A 715 14.18 20.98 0.37
C TRP A 715 15.59 20.46 0.68
N VAL A 716 16.38 20.10 -0.34
CA VAL A 716 17.76 19.62 -0.16
C VAL A 716 18.64 20.66 0.55
N PHE A 717 18.42 21.95 0.28
CA PHE A 717 19.12 23.08 0.91
C PHE A 717 18.42 23.63 2.15
N HIS A 718 17.45 22.91 2.73
CA HIS A 718 16.75 23.39 3.92
C HIS A 718 17.71 23.61 5.12
N PRO A 719 17.65 24.75 5.86
CA PRO A 719 18.59 25.05 6.94
C PRO A 719 18.70 23.95 8.01
N GLY A 720 17.56 23.33 8.35
CA GLY A 720 17.48 22.23 9.32
C GLY A 720 18.09 20.89 8.89
N MET A 721 18.53 20.74 7.64
CA MET A 721 19.00 19.47 7.09
C MET A 721 20.26 18.94 7.78
N GLU A 722 21.24 19.82 8.07
CA GLU A 722 22.46 19.42 8.79
C GLU A 722 22.18 18.97 10.23
N TYR A 723 21.13 19.52 10.85
CA TYR A 723 20.66 19.09 12.17
C TYR A 723 20.02 17.71 12.10
N ALA A 724 19.05 17.50 11.20
CA ALA A 724 18.35 16.22 11.04
C ALA A 724 19.31 15.05 10.75
N LEU A 725 20.28 15.22 9.84
CA LEU A 725 21.29 14.20 9.53
C LEU A 725 22.17 13.84 10.74
N LYS A 726 22.49 14.83 11.57
CA LYS A 726 23.30 14.66 12.78
C LYS A 726 22.51 14.02 13.94
N HIS A 727 21.24 14.38 14.11
CA HIS A 727 20.41 13.92 15.22
C HIS A 727 19.90 12.49 15.00
N LEU A 728 19.48 12.15 13.77
CA LEU A 728 19.00 10.81 13.40
C LEU A 728 20.11 9.75 13.28
N GLY A 729 21.33 10.02 13.78
CA GLY A 729 22.39 9.03 13.91
C GLY A 729 22.93 8.47 12.58
N GLU A 730 22.85 9.23 11.48
CA GLU A 730 23.05 8.69 10.13
C GLU A 730 24.51 8.24 9.90
N LYS A 731 24.69 6.98 9.48
CA LYS A 731 25.98 6.31 9.42
C LYS A 731 26.94 6.96 8.42
N THR A 732 26.45 7.40 7.28
CA THR A 732 27.25 8.05 6.23
C THR A 732 27.73 9.42 6.70
N TYR A 733 26.86 10.22 7.30
CA TYR A 733 27.18 11.49 7.94
C TYR A 733 28.22 11.32 9.04
N HIS A 734 28.06 10.33 9.93
CA HIS A 734 29.06 10.04 10.97
C HIS A 734 30.39 9.50 10.42
N GLN A 735 30.37 8.63 9.41
CA GLN A 735 31.59 8.14 8.75
C GLN A 735 32.36 9.28 8.09
N LEU A 736 31.67 10.12 7.30
CA LEU A 736 32.25 11.31 6.67
C LEU A 736 32.69 12.34 7.72
N SER A 737 31.97 12.51 8.83
CA SER A 737 32.35 13.39 9.93
C SER A 737 33.61 12.91 10.66
N ASN A 738 33.74 11.59 10.87
CA ASN A 738 34.92 11.00 11.48
C ASN A 738 36.14 11.09 10.54
N GLN A 739 35.98 10.76 9.25
CA GLN A 739 37.02 10.93 8.23
C GLN A 739 37.44 12.41 8.09
N LEU A 740 36.48 13.33 8.08
CA LEU A 740 36.74 14.76 8.01
C LEU A 740 37.43 15.28 9.28
N SER A 741 37.07 14.77 10.46
CA SER A 741 37.72 15.14 11.73
C SER A 741 39.16 14.62 11.80
N GLN A 742 39.41 13.38 11.37
CA GLN A 742 40.75 12.82 11.22
C GLN A 742 41.59 13.64 10.22
N PHE A 743 41.00 14.05 9.10
CA PHE A 743 41.66 14.88 8.10
C PHE A 743 41.96 16.30 8.60
N LYS A 744 41.01 16.96 9.27
CA LYS A 744 41.24 18.27 9.91
C LYS A 744 42.36 18.17 10.95
N LYS A 745 42.43 17.08 11.71
CA LYS A 745 43.51 16.82 12.67
C LYS A 745 44.86 16.65 11.96
N ALA A 746 44.96 15.79 10.95
CA ALA A 746 46.21 15.57 10.21
C ALA A 746 46.74 16.86 9.54
N LEU A 747 45.87 17.71 9.01
CA LEU A 747 46.24 19.03 8.46
C LEU A 747 46.63 20.08 9.52
N LEU A 748 46.31 19.86 10.80
CA LEU A 748 46.71 20.75 11.90
C LEU A 748 47.96 20.24 12.63
N GLU A 749 48.33 18.97 12.43
CA GLU A 749 49.59 18.38 12.89
C GLU A 749 50.72 18.54 11.84
N ASP A 750 50.36 18.83 10.58
CA ASP A 750 51.29 19.21 9.51
C ASP A 750 51.67 20.70 9.59
N ASN A 751 52.82 20.99 10.21
CA ASN A 751 53.34 22.35 10.40
C ASN A 751 53.71 23.10 9.10
N SER A 752 53.51 22.52 7.91
CA SER A 752 53.79 23.21 6.62
C SER A 752 52.70 24.21 6.20
N ILE A 753 51.51 24.18 6.79
CA ILE A 753 50.33 24.93 6.30
C ILE A 753 50.27 26.37 6.86
N ASP A 754 51.33 27.15 6.63
CA ASP A 754 51.50 28.54 7.11
C ASP A 754 50.62 29.57 6.34
N ASN A 755 49.51 29.11 5.75
CA ASN A 755 48.63 29.91 4.91
C ASN A 755 47.26 30.07 5.59
N ALA A 756 47.01 31.26 6.17
CA ALA A 756 45.77 31.58 6.87
C ALA A 756 44.48 31.32 6.06
N ASN A 757 44.55 31.45 4.72
CA ASN A 757 43.46 31.12 3.81
C ASN A 757 43.10 29.62 3.78
N ASN A 758 44.07 28.72 4.02
CA ASN A 758 43.79 27.29 4.15
C ASN A 758 43.25 26.96 5.55
N LEU A 759 43.83 27.53 6.62
CA LEU A 759 43.32 27.33 7.99
C LEU A 759 41.84 27.72 8.14
N LYS A 760 41.42 28.82 7.48
CA LYS A 760 40.01 29.24 7.44
C LYS A 760 39.12 28.19 6.77
N VAL A 761 39.52 27.68 5.59
CA VAL A 761 38.76 26.66 4.85
C VAL A 761 38.73 25.31 5.57
N ILE A 762 39.76 24.97 6.35
CA ILE A 762 39.78 23.78 7.22
C ILE A 762 38.72 23.90 8.33
N LYS A 763 38.51 25.11 8.87
CA LYS A 763 37.41 25.38 9.81
C LYS A 763 36.05 25.29 9.13
N ASP A 764 35.87 25.99 8.00
CA ASP A 764 34.60 26.08 7.24
C ASP A 764 34.12 24.76 6.58
N LEU A 765 34.97 23.73 6.53
CA LEU A 765 34.64 22.40 6.02
C LEU A 765 33.52 21.71 6.84
N LYS A 766 32.31 21.61 6.27
CA LYS A 766 31.16 20.86 6.79
C LYS A 766 30.90 19.59 5.97
N VAL A 767 30.48 18.50 6.63
CA VAL A 767 30.08 17.24 5.96
C VAL A 767 28.89 17.47 5.04
N PHE A 768 27.89 18.21 5.50
CA PHE A 768 26.69 18.51 4.73
C PHE A 768 27.00 19.20 3.39
N ASN A 769 27.94 20.15 3.38
CA ASN A 769 28.36 20.84 2.16
C ASN A 769 29.07 19.91 1.15
N ILE A 770 29.66 18.79 1.59
CA ILE A 770 30.22 17.75 0.69
C ILE A 770 29.07 16.98 0.03
N ILE A 771 28.06 16.56 0.82
CA ILE A 771 26.88 15.84 0.33
C ILE A 771 26.15 16.69 -0.73
N LEU A 772 25.90 17.98 -0.44
CA LEU A 772 25.26 18.92 -1.38
C LEU A 772 26.06 19.07 -2.68
N ALA A 773 27.37 19.27 -2.60
CA ALA A 773 28.22 19.49 -3.77
C ALA A 773 28.28 18.27 -4.69
N ASP A 774 28.35 17.07 -4.10
CA ASP A 774 28.41 15.81 -4.84
C ASP A 774 27.04 15.42 -5.41
N LEU A 775 25.95 15.70 -4.70
CA LEU A 775 24.58 15.50 -5.20
C LEU A 775 24.31 16.37 -6.44
N VAL A 776 24.64 17.67 -6.39
CA VAL A 776 24.51 18.59 -7.53
C VAL A 776 25.46 18.18 -8.67
N GLU A 777 26.66 17.65 -8.39
CA GLU A 777 27.55 17.08 -9.40
C GLU A 777 26.90 15.89 -10.14
N MET A 778 26.27 14.97 -9.41
CA MET A 778 25.62 13.80 -9.98
C MET A 778 24.36 14.14 -10.76
N TRP A 779 23.51 15.04 -10.23
CA TRP A 779 22.34 15.56 -10.93
C TRP A 779 22.71 16.25 -12.25
N PHE A 780 23.76 17.07 -12.26
CA PHE A 780 24.25 17.69 -13.50
C PHE A 780 24.77 16.65 -14.50
N LYS A 781 25.50 15.61 -14.05
CA LYS A 781 25.95 14.48 -14.90
C LYS A 781 24.78 13.66 -15.47
N MET A 782 23.72 13.43 -14.72
CA MET A 782 22.53 12.69 -15.18
C MET A 782 21.80 13.42 -16.30
N LEU A 783 21.67 14.74 -16.17
CA LEU A 783 21.10 15.61 -17.18
C LEU A 783 22.01 15.73 -18.42
N HIS A 784 23.27 16.11 -18.26
CA HIS A 784 24.18 16.41 -19.38
C HIS A 784 24.77 15.19 -20.09
N GLY A 785 24.81 14.04 -19.41
CA GLY A 785 25.57 12.88 -19.85
C GLY A 785 27.08 13.09 -19.73
N PHE A 786 27.84 12.20 -20.37
CA PHE A 786 29.30 12.26 -20.40
C PHE A 786 29.88 12.92 -21.67
N ASP A 787 29.05 13.34 -22.61
CA ASP A 787 29.48 14.05 -23.83
C ASP A 787 28.64 15.32 -24.06
N THR A 788 29.03 16.41 -23.39
CA THR A 788 28.28 17.67 -23.36
C THR A 788 28.18 18.42 -24.70
N LYS A 789 28.74 17.84 -25.77
CA LYS A 789 28.57 18.31 -27.15
C LYS A 789 27.23 17.92 -27.78
N ASN A 790 26.59 16.88 -27.26
CA ASN A 790 25.39 16.27 -27.84
C ASN A 790 24.17 16.35 -26.89
N THR A 791 24.24 17.19 -25.86
CA THR A 791 23.17 17.40 -24.87
C THR A 791 21.94 18.07 -25.50
N HIS A 792 20.74 17.61 -25.16
CA HIS A 792 19.48 18.12 -25.72
C HIS A 792 19.23 19.61 -25.36
N PRO A 793 18.62 20.44 -26.24
CA PRO A 793 18.41 21.86 -25.95
C PRO A 793 17.60 22.15 -24.68
N GLU A 794 16.53 21.37 -24.42
CA GLU A 794 15.71 21.49 -23.20
C GLU A 794 16.52 21.24 -21.92
N VAL A 795 17.41 20.24 -21.96
CA VAL A 795 18.32 19.92 -20.85
C VAL A 795 19.24 21.08 -20.51
N LEU A 796 19.62 21.92 -21.48
CA LEU A 796 20.40 23.12 -21.21
C LEU A 796 19.61 24.08 -20.31
N SER A 797 18.36 24.37 -20.65
CA SER A 797 17.44 25.22 -19.85
C SER A 797 17.21 24.64 -18.45
N ILE A 798 16.83 23.35 -18.36
CA ILE A 798 16.61 22.65 -17.09
C ILE A 798 17.86 22.70 -16.21
N SER A 799 19.03 22.41 -16.77
CA SER A 799 20.30 22.43 -16.03
C SER A 799 20.69 23.84 -15.58
N GLU A 800 20.33 24.88 -16.32
CA GLU A 800 20.57 26.26 -15.92
C GLU A 800 19.63 26.68 -14.78
N ARG A 801 18.33 26.37 -14.89
CA ARG A 801 17.32 26.59 -13.83
C ARG A 801 17.68 25.86 -12.53
N LEU A 802 18.15 24.61 -12.62
CA LEU A 802 18.67 23.85 -11.49
C LEU A 802 19.85 24.57 -10.82
N LEU A 803 20.84 25.03 -11.59
CA LEU A 803 22.00 25.74 -11.04
C LEU A 803 21.64 27.13 -10.51
N GLN A 804 20.69 27.84 -11.13
CA GLN A 804 20.14 29.10 -10.62
C GLN A 804 19.49 28.89 -9.25
N GLN A 805 18.66 27.84 -9.09
CA GLN A 805 18.04 27.53 -7.80
C GLN A 805 19.05 27.08 -6.74
N VAL A 806 20.10 26.35 -7.12
CA VAL A 806 21.21 26.01 -6.20
C VAL A 806 21.98 27.25 -5.79
N VAL A 807 22.16 28.25 -6.66
CA VAL A 807 22.71 29.56 -6.27
C VAL A 807 21.75 30.25 -5.28
N LEU A 808 20.47 30.39 -5.60
CA LEU A 808 19.49 31.09 -4.77
C LEU A 808 19.38 30.50 -3.35
N ASN A 809 19.38 29.18 -3.22
CA ASN A 809 19.24 28.48 -1.94
C ASN A 809 20.57 28.22 -1.21
N SER A 810 21.73 28.68 -1.73
CA SER A 810 23.04 28.50 -1.06
C SER A 810 23.68 29.80 -0.59
N ASP A 811 24.32 29.76 0.58
CA ASP A 811 25.05 30.89 1.14
C ASP A 811 26.41 31.14 0.43
N ARG A 812 27.03 32.30 0.69
CA ARG A 812 28.30 32.69 0.04
C ARG A 812 29.48 31.73 0.34
N SER A 813 29.50 31.13 1.53
CA SER A 813 30.48 30.10 1.91
C SER A 813 30.22 28.81 1.14
N GLN A 814 28.97 28.34 1.10
CA GLN A 814 28.54 27.17 0.31
C GLN A 814 28.88 27.30 -1.18
N ARG A 815 28.54 28.43 -1.81
CA ARG A 815 28.91 28.71 -3.23
C ARG A 815 30.42 28.64 -3.46
N THR A 816 31.20 29.20 -2.53
CA THR A 816 32.67 29.16 -2.58
C THR A 816 33.20 27.73 -2.39
N PHE A 817 32.57 26.96 -1.50
CA PHE A 817 32.90 25.57 -1.24
C PHE A 817 32.63 24.67 -2.46
N PHE A 818 31.47 24.80 -3.10
CA PHE A 818 31.10 24.01 -4.27
C PHE A 818 32.09 24.23 -5.43
N LEU A 819 32.44 25.49 -5.72
CA LEU A 819 33.46 25.80 -6.72
C LEU A 819 34.83 25.17 -6.38
N ARG A 820 35.28 25.25 -5.12
CA ARG A 820 36.54 24.60 -4.69
C ARG A 820 36.45 23.07 -4.77
N ARG A 821 35.31 22.46 -4.41
CA ARG A 821 35.05 21.02 -4.46
C ARG A 821 35.12 20.48 -5.89
N TRP A 822 34.42 21.10 -6.83
CA TRP A 822 34.42 20.69 -8.24
C TRP A 822 35.76 20.97 -8.93
N TRP A 823 36.47 22.04 -8.56
CA TRP A 823 37.85 22.27 -9.02
C TRP A 823 38.81 21.17 -8.55
N LEU A 824 38.72 20.75 -7.28
CA LEU A 824 39.51 19.63 -6.76
C LEU A 824 39.16 18.30 -7.47
N ARG A 825 37.89 18.03 -7.75
CA ARG A 825 37.44 16.88 -8.57
C ARG A 825 38.06 16.87 -9.97
N GLN A 826 38.12 18.02 -10.66
CA GLN A 826 38.81 18.13 -11.96
C GLN A 826 40.31 17.82 -11.83
N GLY A 827 40.95 18.22 -10.72
CA GLY A 827 42.33 17.89 -10.38
C GLY A 827 42.55 16.39 -10.22
N LEU A 828 41.69 15.71 -9.45
CA LEU A 828 41.74 14.25 -9.26
C LEU A 828 41.64 13.49 -10.58
N PHE A 829 40.65 13.81 -11.42
CA PHE A 829 40.55 13.17 -12.74
C PHE A 829 41.74 13.50 -13.64
N THR A 830 42.33 14.69 -13.55
CA THR A 830 43.59 15.01 -14.27
C THR A 830 44.73 14.09 -13.85
N ASN A 831 44.80 13.70 -12.58
CA ASN A 831 45.80 12.77 -12.07
C ASN A 831 45.50 11.31 -12.43
N GLU A 832 44.25 10.86 -12.40
CA GLU A 832 43.91 9.50 -12.86
C GLU A 832 44.16 9.32 -14.38
N ILE A 833 43.87 10.33 -15.21
CA ILE A 833 44.19 10.32 -16.66
C ILE A 833 45.70 10.21 -16.94
N ARG A 834 46.57 10.59 -15.97
CA ARG A 834 48.03 10.45 -16.02
C ARG A 834 48.51 9.09 -15.52
N LYS A 835 47.86 8.50 -14.51
CA LYS A 835 48.18 7.16 -13.97
C LYS A 835 47.75 6.03 -14.93
N ILE A 836 46.65 6.23 -15.65
CA ILE A 836 46.04 5.21 -16.52
C ILE A 836 46.86 5.01 -17.79
N SER A 837 47.24 3.76 -18.05
CA SER A 837 48.01 3.34 -19.23
C SER A 837 47.31 3.68 -20.55
N LEU A 838 48.08 4.00 -21.59
CA LEU A 838 47.59 4.24 -22.95
C LEU A 838 46.90 3.01 -23.59
N ALA A 839 47.06 1.82 -22.99
CA ALA A 839 46.30 0.62 -23.35
C ALA A 839 44.84 0.66 -22.86
N GLU A 840 44.57 1.22 -21.68
CA GLU A 840 43.23 1.29 -21.06
C GLU A 840 42.37 2.42 -21.65
N ARG A 841 42.30 2.52 -22.98
CA ARG A 841 41.73 3.67 -23.72
C ARG A 841 40.32 4.04 -23.28
N ALA A 842 39.43 3.06 -23.08
CA ALA A 842 38.04 3.30 -22.66
C ALA A 842 37.95 3.94 -21.26
N LYS A 843 38.67 3.38 -20.29
CA LYS A 843 38.78 3.88 -18.91
C LYS A 843 39.36 5.29 -18.88
N ARG A 844 40.41 5.55 -19.67
CA ARG A 844 41.03 6.88 -19.83
C ARG A 844 40.06 7.88 -20.46
N GLN A 845 39.30 7.46 -21.48
CA GLN A 845 38.30 8.31 -22.14
C GLN A 845 37.13 8.65 -21.20
N ARG A 846 36.69 7.70 -20.36
CA ARG A 846 35.70 7.97 -19.31
C ARG A 846 36.13 9.12 -18.39
N PHE A 847 37.34 9.05 -17.81
CA PHE A 847 37.82 10.14 -16.94
C PHE A 847 38.03 11.47 -17.68
N ILE A 848 38.46 11.44 -18.95
CA ILE A 848 38.51 12.64 -19.80
C ILE A 848 37.13 13.27 -19.95
N ASN A 849 36.09 12.45 -20.12
CA ASN A 849 34.71 12.89 -20.25
C ASN A 849 34.13 13.41 -18.92
N GLU A 850 34.27 12.67 -17.81
CA GLU A 850 33.83 13.14 -16.49
C GLU A 850 34.50 14.48 -16.10
N ARG A 851 35.78 14.67 -16.44
CA ARG A 851 36.49 15.95 -16.25
C ARG A 851 35.89 17.11 -17.05
N LYS A 852 35.35 16.88 -18.26
CA LYS A 852 34.68 17.93 -19.05
C LYS A 852 33.38 18.37 -18.38
N VAL A 853 32.55 17.41 -17.96
CA VAL A 853 31.25 17.69 -17.33
C VAL A 853 31.42 18.54 -16.06
N ILE A 854 32.39 18.20 -15.21
CA ILE A 854 32.67 18.99 -13.99
C ILE A 854 33.31 20.35 -14.32
N LEU A 855 34.07 20.47 -15.41
CA LEU A 855 34.58 21.77 -15.88
C LEU A 855 33.43 22.67 -16.33
N GLU A 856 32.45 22.13 -17.06
CA GLU A 856 31.27 22.88 -17.51
C GLU A 856 30.35 23.29 -16.34
N LEU A 857 30.04 22.36 -15.44
CA LEU A 857 29.33 22.62 -14.18
C LEU A 857 29.97 23.78 -13.39
N HIS A 858 31.29 23.69 -13.17
CA HIS A 858 32.05 24.73 -12.47
C HIS A 858 32.03 26.07 -13.24
N GLN A 859 32.07 26.08 -14.57
CA GLN A 859 31.98 27.31 -15.36
C GLN A 859 30.59 27.94 -15.31
N LYS A 860 29.52 27.17 -15.51
CA LYS A 860 28.12 27.62 -15.44
C LYS A 860 27.78 28.15 -14.05
N PHE A 861 28.05 27.37 -13.00
CA PHE A 861 27.80 27.81 -11.63
C PHE A 861 28.62 29.04 -11.24
N LYS A 862 29.88 29.16 -11.71
CA LYS A 862 30.71 30.36 -11.48
C LYS A 862 30.20 31.59 -12.23
N ALA A 863 29.45 31.44 -13.32
CA ALA A 863 28.79 32.54 -14.00
C ALA A 863 27.54 32.99 -13.23
N LEU A 864 26.73 32.06 -12.74
CA LEU A 864 25.49 32.31 -12.00
C LEU A 864 25.72 32.79 -10.55
N ALA A 865 26.83 32.40 -9.92
CA ALA A 865 27.17 32.76 -8.54
C ALA A 865 27.93 34.10 -8.38
N ARG A 866 27.88 34.97 -9.39
CA ARG A 866 28.57 36.27 -9.45
C ARG A 866 27.60 37.43 -9.32
#